data_AF-A0A174Z318-F1
#
_entry.id   AF-A0A174Z318-F1
#
_cell.length_a   1.000
_cell.length_b   1.000
_cell.length_c   1.000
_cell.angle_alpha   90.00
_cell.angle_beta   90.00
_cell.angle_gamma   90.00
#
_symmetry.space_group_name_H-M   'P 1'
#
loop_
_entity.id
_entity.type
_entity.pdbx_description
1 polymer ?
#
loop_
_entity_poly.entity_id
_entity_poly.type
_entity_poly.pdbx_seq_one_letter_code
_entity_poly.pdbx_strand_id
1 'polypeptide(L)'
;MAENTKNVEFKNPHPELPVREPILKLGKMVTDRAAIKLGLEKLTADDPEYWGLAAICTDEMAEVALKMGVRKPKTLPELVKITGMDEKYLEELLNKMAFNGVIEYNWENPKHEKQYVLPMFVPGSAEFANMNDAVLEEHPEMGRFFERMSRIPLEGLTHMVPPGGAGIGMHVIPVQKEVDMCNEAISLEKISYWLDKYEGKYAASPCSCRKSRKTFDEGCADDPADWCVAVGDMADYVVETGKGGRYITKEEALEIFKKAEDNGFVHQITNIDGEDKIFAICNCNVNVCYALRTSQLFNTPNMSRSAYVAHVNKQNCVACGRCVEYCPAGALSLGQKLCRKDGSEVTYPKMPLPSEQKWGRHMWSEDYRDKNRINTHESGTAPCKTACPAHIAVQGYLKMAAQGRYQDALALIKKNNPLPAICGYVCNRRCEDACTRGTIDESIAIDEVKKYIAMLDINAETRYVPEKVVPATKGYFDEKVAIIGAGPAGISCAYYLAEKGYTNVTVFEKNKEPGGMVVYGIPSFVMEKNIVQAEIDVLRAMGVEIKCGVEVGKDITIAQLREQGYKAFYVAVGCQGGRKTGVAGEDAKGVMTGVELLHITTDDESYKLTGDTVVIGGGNVAIDVSRTSIRCGSHKVSQVSLETRDIMPALPEEIETAESEGINIIGGWGPKEILTEDGKVTGIVFKKCTSVKDADGRFNPQYDENETMTIECSNVIMSVGQAIEWGSLLEGTKVEFWHGNYPVADKVTYQTAEPDIFVGGDVYTGPKFAIDAIAAGKQGAISIHRYVQPHSSLTIGRDPNYYVELDKDDYSVEKYDNTGRQRPAKKSGVDKLSFRSDAGVFTEEQVKKETARCLGCGATIVDENQCVGCGICTTKCEFDAIHLQRDLPECSTMRRSEDKLKYILPYGAKQAIKIKFKKKKD
;
A
#
# COMPACT_ATOMS: atom_id res chain seq x y z
N MET A 1 14.59 -8.79 5.54
CA MET A 1 14.86 -7.41 5.12
C MET A 1 14.83 -6.51 6.34
N ALA A 2 15.92 -6.43 7.11
CA ALA A 2 16.08 -5.52 8.26
C ALA A 2 17.53 -5.49 8.80
N GLU A 3 18.55 -5.65 7.94
CA GLU A 3 19.94 -5.55 8.41
C GLU A 3 20.50 -4.12 8.35
N ASN A 4 19.82 -3.18 7.67
CA ASN A 4 20.36 -1.84 7.37
C ASN A 4 19.95 -0.70 8.33
N THR A 5 19.25 -0.96 9.43
CA THR A 5 18.96 0.08 10.45
C THR A 5 19.77 -0.07 11.74
N LYS A 6 20.76 -0.99 11.76
CA LYS A 6 21.71 -1.11 12.88
C LYS A 6 22.45 0.20 13.08
N ASN A 7 22.07 0.93 14.14
CA ASN A 7 22.85 1.99 14.81
C ASN A 7 23.95 2.63 13.96
N VAL A 8 23.59 3.35 12.90
CA VAL A 8 24.56 4.24 12.26
C VAL A 8 24.85 5.34 13.29
N GLU A 9 26.06 5.31 13.84
CA GLU A 9 26.57 6.34 14.70
C GLU A 9 26.70 7.61 13.86
N PHE A 10 25.84 8.62 14.10
CA PHE A 10 25.99 9.90 13.41
C PHE A 10 27.10 10.66 14.11
N LYS A 11 28.21 10.80 13.41
CA LYS A 11 29.31 11.66 13.82
C LYS A 11 28.97 13.11 13.50
N ASN A 12 29.70 14.04 14.12
CA ASN A 12 29.67 15.43 13.72
C ASN A 12 29.85 15.53 12.19
N PRO A 13 28.93 16.18 11.44
CA PRO A 13 29.08 16.37 10.00
C PRO A 13 30.23 17.32 9.64
N HIS A 14 30.67 18.14 10.60
CA HIS A 14 31.73 19.15 10.44
C HIS A 14 32.84 18.98 11.49
N PRO A 15 33.56 17.85 11.51
CA PRO A 15 34.64 17.62 12.46
C PRO A 15 35.86 18.54 12.23
N GLU A 16 35.97 19.15 11.05
CA GLU A 16 37.02 20.09 10.67
C GLU A 16 36.88 21.48 11.32
N LEU A 17 35.68 21.85 11.76
CA LEU A 17 35.42 23.17 12.33
C LEU A 17 35.86 23.24 13.80
N PRO A 18 36.40 24.38 14.25
CA PRO A 18 36.78 24.55 15.64
C PRO A 18 35.56 24.49 16.56
N VAL A 19 35.74 23.88 17.73
CA VAL A 19 34.69 23.77 18.73
C VAL A 19 34.38 25.14 19.33
N ARG A 20 33.12 25.56 19.28
CA ARG A 20 32.66 26.87 19.75
C ARG A 20 32.05 26.77 21.14
N GLU A 21 32.74 27.33 22.13
CA GLU A 21 32.35 27.26 23.54
C GLU A 21 30.96 27.84 23.85
N PRO A 22 30.51 28.99 23.27
CA PRO A 22 29.16 29.50 23.49
C PRO A 22 28.06 28.51 23.08
N ILE A 23 28.28 27.72 22.02
CA ILE A 23 27.32 26.73 21.53
C ILE A 23 27.25 25.51 22.44
N LEU A 24 28.39 25.00 22.93
CA LEU A 24 28.38 23.93 23.93
C LEU A 24 27.60 24.33 25.18
N LYS A 25 27.78 25.56 25.65
CA LYS A 25 27.02 26.09 26.79
C LYS A 25 25.52 26.15 26.50
N LEU A 26 25.14 26.64 25.32
CA LEU A 26 23.74 26.72 24.90
C LEU A 26 23.13 25.31 24.77
N GLY A 27 23.81 24.38 24.12
CA GLY A 27 23.37 23.00 23.97
C GLY A 27 23.15 22.31 25.32
N LYS A 28 24.07 22.52 26.27
CA LYS A 28 23.93 22.03 27.65
C LYS A 28 22.76 22.68 28.40
N MET A 29 22.47 23.96 28.16
CA MET A 29 21.34 24.66 28.77
C MET A 29 20.00 24.11 28.26
N VAL A 30 19.89 23.85 26.96
CA VAL A 30 18.64 23.48 26.28
C VAL A 30 18.35 21.98 26.38
N THR A 31 19.36 21.11 26.46
CA THR A 31 19.17 19.66 26.41
C THR A 31 18.24 19.11 27.50
N ASP A 32 17.48 18.08 27.12
CA ASP A 32 16.67 17.25 28.01
C ASP A 32 17.33 15.90 28.32
N ARG A 33 18.56 15.65 27.84
CA ARG A 33 19.36 14.49 28.28
C ARG A 33 19.75 14.65 29.74
N ALA A 34 19.11 13.87 30.61
CA ALA A 34 19.33 13.92 32.05
C ALA A 34 20.81 13.76 32.44
N ALA A 35 21.56 12.88 31.78
CA ALA A 35 22.97 12.64 32.07
C ALA A 35 23.85 13.90 31.86
N ILE A 36 23.65 14.62 30.75
CA ILE A 36 24.38 15.87 30.46
C ILE A 36 23.94 16.99 31.40
N LYS A 37 22.63 17.11 31.65
CA LYS A 37 22.04 18.15 32.51
C LYS A 37 22.52 18.02 33.96
N LEU A 38 22.69 16.79 34.44
CA LEU A 38 23.22 16.45 35.77
C LEU A 38 24.76 16.42 35.83
N GLY A 39 25.46 16.60 34.70
CA GLY A 39 26.92 16.58 34.64
C GLY A 39 27.55 15.19 34.77
N LEU A 40 26.77 14.13 34.59
CA LEU A 40 27.25 12.74 34.53
C LEU A 40 27.97 12.44 33.21
N GLU A 41 27.57 13.14 32.14
CA GLU A 41 28.21 13.11 30.84
C GLU A 41 28.61 14.54 30.43
N LYS A 42 29.69 14.65 29.65
CA LYS A 42 30.10 15.92 29.04
C LYS A 42 29.50 16.01 27.64
N LEU A 43 28.95 17.19 27.33
CA LEU A 43 28.60 17.53 25.95
C LEU A 43 29.87 17.81 25.16
N THR A 44 29.94 17.26 23.95
CA THR A 44 31.09 17.31 23.03
C THR A 44 30.65 17.82 21.66
N ALA A 45 31.60 18.01 20.75
CA ALA A 45 31.31 18.40 19.37
C ALA A 45 30.64 17.30 18.55
N ASP A 46 30.73 16.03 18.98
CA ASP A 46 30.09 14.89 18.33
C ASP A 46 28.62 14.73 18.74
N ASP A 47 28.19 15.44 19.78
CA ASP A 47 26.81 15.40 20.25
C ASP A 47 25.87 16.22 19.35
N PRO A 48 24.66 15.71 19.06
CA PRO A 48 23.68 16.40 18.22
C PRO A 48 23.30 17.79 18.69
N GLU A 49 23.25 18.02 20.00
CA GLU A 49 23.02 19.35 20.55
C GLU A 49 24.04 20.39 20.10
N TYR A 50 25.29 19.99 19.89
CA TYR A 50 26.33 20.90 19.43
C TYR A 50 26.22 21.14 17.93
N TRP A 51 26.38 20.10 17.10
CA TRP A 51 26.48 20.31 15.65
C TRP A 51 25.18 20.83 15.04
N GLY A 52 24.01 20.46 15.61
CA GLY A 52 22.73 21.03 15.19
C GLY A 52 22.60 22.53 15.50
N LEU A 53 23.02 22.97 16.69
CA LEU A 53 23.01 24.41 17.03
C LEU A 53 24.11 25.18 16.30
N ALA A 54 25.30 24.59 16.13
CA ALA A 54 26.43 25.23 15.49
C ALA A 54 26.14 25.62 14.04
N ALA A 55 25.31 24.83 13.35
CA ALA A 55 24.84 25.07 11.99
C ALA A 55 23.98 26.35 11.90
N ILE A 56 23.03 26.55 12.82
CA ILE A 56 21.99 27.59 12.69
C ILE A 56 22.14 28.78 13.64
N CYS A 57 23.12 28.78 14.53
CA CYS A 57 23.31 29.79 15.58
C CYS A 57 24.74 30.33 15.51
N THR A 58 24.94 31.64 15.56
CA THR A 58 26.28 32.24 15.73
C THR A 58 26.68 32.27 17.22
N ASP A 59 27.94 32.60 17.52
CA ASP A 59 28.38 32.73 18.91
C ASP A 59 27.65 33.87 19.64
N GLU A 60 27.42 35.00 18.96
CA GLU A 60 26.65 36.13 19.50
C GLU A 60 25.18 35.77 19.75
N MET A 61 24.54 35.05 18.81
CA MET A 61 23.18 34.52 19.02
C MET A 61 23.13 33.58 20.22
N ALA A 62 24.15 32.75 20.41
CA ALA A 62 24.23 31.83 21.53
C ALA A 62 24.38 32.57 22.87
N GLU A 63 25.20 33.62 22.91
CA GLU A 63 25.34 34.47 24.09
C GLU A 63 24.04 35.19 24.47
N VAL A 64 23.26 35.66 23.48
CA VAL A 64 21.92 36.21 23.71
C VAL A 64 20.98 35.14 24.25
N ALA A 65 20.91 33.98 23.59
CA ALA A 65 20.05 32.87 24.00
C ALA A 65 20.33 32.40 25.45
N LEU A 66 21.60 32.30 25.83
CA LEU A 66 22.03 31.95 27.19
C LEU A 66 21.46 32.91 28.25
N LYS A 67 21.26 34.19 27.92
CA LYS A 67 20.68 35.20 28.83
C LYS A 67 19.16 35.11 28.94
N MET A 68 18.47 34.56 27.94
CA MET A 68 17.01 34.41 27.94
C MET A 68 16.56 33.38 28.99
N GLY A 69 17.26 32.25 29.04
CA GLY A 69 16.86 31.07 29.81
C GLY A 69 15.74 30.27 29.12
N VAL A 70 15.84 28.94 29.18
CA VAL A 70 14.90 28.03 28.50
C VAL A 70 13.49 28.22 29.04
N ARG A 71 12.54 28.46 28.14
CA ARG A 71 11.11 28.69 28.41
C ARG A 71 10.85 29.76 29.46
N LYS A 72 11.66 30.83 29.44
CA LYS A 72 11.46 32.05 30.23
C LYS A 72 11.26 33.23 29.27
N PRO A 73 10.00 33.55 28.91
CA PRO A 73 9.72 34.63 27.97
C PRO A 73 10.31 35.97 28.43
N LYS A 74 10.81 36.76 27.48
CA LYS A 74 11.38 38.09 27.69
C LYS A 74 10.92 39.07 26.63
N THR A 75 10.54 40.28 27.03
CA THR A 75 10.25 41.36 26.07
C THR A 75 11.55 41.95 25.53
N LEU A 76 11.50 42.64 24.38
CA LEU A 76 12.67 43.30 23.81
C LEU A 76 13.35 44.27 24.82
N PRO A 77 12.63 45.14 25.55
CA PRO A 77 13.26 45.99 26.57
C PRO A 77 13.97 45.24 27.70
N GLU A 78 13.44 44.08 28.12
CA GLU A 78 14.11 43.23 29.10
C GLU A 78 15.39 42.63 28.52
N LEU A 79 15.35 42.20 27.26
CA LEU A 79 16.52 41.66 26.57
C LEU A 79 17.60 42.72 26.41
N VAL A 80 17.26 43.94 25.97
CA VAL A 80 18.19 45.08 25.92
C VAL A 80 18.88 45.29 27.27
N LYS A 81 18.11 45.26 28.37
CA LYS A 81 18.65 45.44 29.72
C LYS A 81 19.65 44.35 30.14
N ILE A 82 19.40 43.08 29.79
CA ILE A 82 20.28 41.97 30.20
C ILE A 82 21.44 41.72 29.21
N THR A 83 21.26 42.06 27.94
CA THR A 83 22.31 41.90 26.93
C THR A 83 23.26 43.10 26.92
N GLY A 84 22.73 44.31 27.15
CA GLY A 84 23.45 45.58 26.99
C GLY A 84 23.61 46.01 25.53
N MET A 85 22.91 45.36 24.59
CA MET A 85 23.00 45.62 23.16
C MET A 85 22.07 46.76 22.74
N ASP A 86 22.39 47.41 21.62
CA ASP A 86 21.50 48.36 20.97
C ASP A 86 20.16 47.69 20.62
N GLU A 87 19.05 48.39 20.87
CA GLU A 87 17.70 47.84 20.74
C GLU A 87 17.38 47.40 19.31
N LYS A 88 17.72 48.23 18.32
CA LYS A 88 17.42 47.94 16.91
C LYS A 88 18.26 46.76 16.42
N TYR A 89 19.55 46.76 16.75
CA TYR A 89 20.43 45.66 16.38
C TYR A 89 20.01 44.34 17.03
N LEU A 90 19.64 44.38 18.31
CA LEU A 90 19.15 43.19 19.03
C LEU A 90 17.85 42.67 18.41
N GLU A 91 16.93 43.54 18.02
CA GLU A 91 15.70 43.14 17.33
C GLU A 91 15.99 42.45 15.98
N GLU A 92 16.90 43.01 15.17
CA GLU A 92 17.35 42.38 13.92
C GLU A 92 17.97 40.99 14.18
N LEU A 93 18.80 40.87 15.21
CA LEU A 93 19.41 39.60 15.62
C LEU A 93 18.36 38.58 16.07
N LEU A 94 17.38 38.99 16.88
CA LEU A 94 16.28 38.13 17.34
C LEU A 94 15.39 37.67 16.18
N ASN A 95 15.11 38.54 15.21
CA ASN A 95 14.39 38.17 13.99
C ASN A 95 15.16 37.11 13.18
N LYS A 96 16.48 37.25 13.06
CA LYS A 96 17.32 36.23 12.41
C LYS A 96 17.34 34.92 13.20
N MET A 97 17.42 34.98 14.53
CA MET A 97 17.33 33.79 15.39
C MET A 97 15.98 33.07 15.23
N ALA A 98 14.87 33.83 15.11
CA ALA A 98 13.54 33.27 14.86
C ALA A 98 13.44 32.62 13.48
N PHE A 99 13.95 33.29 12.44
CA PHE A 99 14.03 32.75 11.08
C PHE A 99 14.80 31.43 11.04
N ASN A 100 15.98 31.39 11.66
CA ASN A 100 16.83 30.20 11.80
C ASN A 100 16.16 29.09 12.66
N GLY A 101 15.16 29.44 13.47
CA GLY A 101 14.46 28.53 14.37
C GLY A 101 15.08 28.37 15.76
N VAL A 102 16.08 29.16 16.12
CA VAL A 102 16.73 29.11 17.44
C VAL A 102 15.77 29.54 18.54
N ILE A 103 14.91 30.52 18.27
CA ILE A 103 13.91 31.05 19.20
C ILE A 103 12.52 31.12 18.58
N GLU A 104 11.52 31.24 19.44
CA GLU A 104 10.14 31.54 19.08
C GLU A 104 9.67 32.84 19.75
N TYR A 105 8.48 33.33 19.39
CA TYR A 105 7.85 34.47 20.06
C TYR A 105 6.34 34.29 20.17
N ASN A 106 5.74 35.03 21.10
CA ASN A 106 4.29 35.10 21.31
C ASN A 106 3.90 36.44 21.97
N TRP A 107 2.61 36.64 22.23
CA TRP A 107 2.04 37.82 22.89
C TRP A 107 1.32 37.45 24.20
N GLU A 108 1.70 36.32 24.79
CA GLU A 108 1.07 35.75 25.99
C GLU A 108 1.59 36.38 27.28
N ASN A 109 1.42 37.68 27.43
CA ASN A 109 1.67 38.39 28.67
C ASN A 109 0.53 39.37 28.98
N PRO A 110 0.40 39.85 30.23
CA PRO A 110 -0.73 40.71 30.63
C PRO A 110 -0.86 42.02 29.83
N LYS A 111 0.22 42.49 29.20
CA LYS A 111 0.24 43.70 28.38
C LYS A 111 0.01 43.43 26.90
N HIS A 112 -0.03 42.15 26.50
CA HIS A 112 -0.10 41.71 25.12
C HIS A 112 1.02 42.33 24.25
N GLU A 113 2.24 42.38 24.78
CA GLU A 113 3.44 42.82 24.07
C GLU A 113 4.20 41.62 23.50
N LYS A 114 4.93 41.78 22.38
CA LYS A 114 5.75 40.70 21.83
C LYS A 114 6.84 40.29 22.84
N GLN A 115 6.94 39.00 23.11
CA GLN A 115 8.00 38.42 23.93
C GLN A 115 8.65 37.23 23.21
N TYR A 116 9.95 37.08 23.41
CA TYR A 116 10.78 36.05 22.80
C TYR A 116 11.05 34.93 23.79
N VAL A 117 11.10 33.70 23.29
CA VAL A 117 11.27 32.49 24.10
C VAL A 117 12.38 31.64 23.49
N LEU A 118 13.31 31.20 24.33
CA LEU A 118 14.23 30.11 23.99
C LEU A 118 13.51 28.78 24.25
N PRO A 119 13.08 28.02 23.23
CA PRO A 119 12.35 26.77 23.43
C PRO A 119 13.28 25.63 23.88
N MET A 120 12.71 24.45 24.10
CA MET A 120 13.48 23.20 24.17
C MET A 120 13.97 22.82 22.76
N PHE A 121 14.61 21.67 22.57
CA PHE A 121 14.94 21.24 21.20
C PHE A 121 13.72 20.78 20.40
N VAL A 122 12.78 20.10 21.07
CA VAL A 122 11.56 19.56 20.45
C VAL A 122 10.37 19.79 21.38
N PRO A 123 9.38 20.61 20.99
CA PRO A 123 9.44 21.54 19.85
C PRO A 123 10.47 22.65 20.13
N GLY A 124 11.04 23.19 19.07
CA GLY A 124 12.04 24.26 19.14
C GLY A 124 13.09 24.09 18.06
N SER A 125 14.36 24.39 18.35
CA SER A 125 15.36 24.57 17.29
C SER A 125 15.62 23.35 16.42
N ALA A 126 15.44 22.14 16.94
CA ALA A 126 15.54 20.94 16.12
C ALA A 126 14.33 20.80 15.17
N GLU A 127 13.13 21.23 15.58
CA GLU A 127 11.92 21.17 14.76
C GLU A 127 11.77 22.37 13.83
N PHE A 128 11.85 23.59 14.35
CA PHE A 128 11.54 24.82 13.63
C PHE A 128 12.53 25.12 12.51
N ALA A 129 13.78 24.70 12.62
CA ALA A 129 14.73 24.80 11.52
C ALA A 129 14.30 23.96 10.31
N ASN A 130 13.73 22.76 10.54
CA ASN A 130 13.27 21.86 9.48
C ASN A 130 12.03 22.37 8.73
N MET A 131 11.35 23.38 9.26
CA MET A 131 10.18 23.96 8.59
C MET A 131 10.57 25.04 7.57
N ASN A 132 11.75 25.64 7.73
CA ASN A 132 12.27 26.69 6.85
C ASN A 132 13.09 26.04 5.73
N ASP A 133 12.63 26.15 4.47
CA ASP A 133 13.27 25.50 3.34
C ASP A 133 14.68 26.02 3.07
N ALA A 134 14.92 27.33 3.22
CA ALA A 134 16.25 27.90 3.03
C ALA A 134 17.25 27.39 4.06
N VAL A 135 16.84 27.28 5.33
CA VAL A 135 17.68 26.74 6.41
C VAL A 135 17.95 25.25 6.19
N LEU A 136 16.94 24.49 5.77
CA LEU A 136 17.08 23.04 5.58
C LEU A 136 17.92 22.68 4.33
N GLU A 137 17.87 23.52 3.29
CA GLU A 137 18.71 23.39 2.10
C GLU A 137 20.17 23.73 2.39
N GLU A 138 20.42 24.79 3.18
CA GLU A 138 21.77 25.19 3.60
C GLU A 138 22.37 24.19 4.63
N HIS A 139 21.54 23.66 5.52
CA HIS A 139 21.92 22.79 6.63
C HIS A 139 21.08 21.49 6.67
N PRO A 140 21.28 20.56 5.72
CA PRO A 140 20.51 19.31 5.66
C PRO A 140 20.70 18.43 6.90
N GLU A 141 21.81 18.58 7.64
CA GLU A 141 22.05 17.90 8.92
C GLU A 141 20.96 18.19 9.97
N MET A 142 20.21 19.29 9.83
CA MET A 142 19.08 19.61 10.71
C MET A 142 18.00 18.54 10.70
N GLY A 143 17.85 17.78 9.60
CA GLY A 143 16.94 16.64 9.57
C GLY A 143 17.36 15.55 10.55
N ARG A 144 18.66 15.19 10.60
CA ARG A 144 19.19 14.23 11.56
C ARG A 144 19.19 14.79 12.98
N PHE A 145 19.44 16.10 13.15
CA PHE A 145 19.33 16.74 14.45
C PHE A 145 17.93 16.57 15.05
N PHE A 146 16.88 16.81 14.25
CA PHE A 146 15.50 16.63 14.68
C PHE A 146 15.18 15.17 15.03
N GLU A 147 15.61 14.23 14.19
CA GLU A 147 15.43 12.80 14.44
C GLU A 147 16.03 12.40 15.80
N ARG A 148 17.24 12.89 16.11
CA ARG A 148 17.96 12.56 17.33
C ARG A 148 17.40 13.25 18.56
N MET A 149 17.07 14.53 18.49
CA MET A 149 16.48 15.27 19.62
C MET A 149 15.08 14.82 19.99
N SER A 150 14.35 14.23 19.04
CA SER A 150 13.06 13.61 19.33
C SER A 150 13.18 12.17 19.88
N ARG A 151 14.39 11.59 19.94
CA ARG A 151 14.67 10.21 20.36
C ARG A 151 15.49 10.13 21.65
N ILE A 152 16.75 10.60 21.61
CA ILE A 152 17.76 10.39 22.66
C ILE A 152 17.26 10.86 24.04
N PRO A 153 16.65 12.04 24.19
CA PRO A 153 16.19 12.50 25.50
C PRO A 153 15.11 11.60 26.14
N LEU A 154 14.41 10.80 25.32
CA LEU A 154 13.26 10.01 25.74
C LEU A 154 13.61 8.54 26.04
N GLU A 155 14.71 8.02 25.50
CA GLU A 155 15.10 6.60 25.60
C GLU A 155 15.09 6.05 27.02
N GLY A 156 15.55 6.85 27.99
CA GLY A 156 15.61 6.47 29.41
C GLY A 156 14.32 6.73 30.21
N LEU A 157 13.32 7.41 29.64
CA LEU A 157 12.16 7.93 30.37
C LEU A 157 10.83 7.29 29.96
N THR A 158 10.69 6.85 28.70
CA THR A 158 9.41 6.45 28.06
C THR A 158 8.62 5.37 28.81
N HIS A 159 9.30 4.47 29.52
CA HIS A 159 8.69 3.41 30.32
C HIS A 159 8.16 3.86 31.69
N MET A 160 8.52 5.08 32.11
CA MET A 160 8.07 5.71 33.37
C MET A 160 7.01 6.79 33.14
N VAL A 161 6.57 7.00 31.89
CA VAL A 161 5.61 8.04 31.56
C VAL A 161 4.20 7.58 31.99
N PRO A 162 3.52 8.34 32.86
CA PRO A 162 2.15 8.03 33.26
C PRO A 162 1.16 8.26 32.10
N PRO A 163 -0.07 7.74 32.21
CA PRO A 163 -1.14 8.13 31.30
C PRO A 163 -1.26 9.66 31.18
N GLY A 164 -1.52 10.14 29.96
CA GLY A 164 -1.54 11.56 29.64
C GLY A 164 -0.17 12.18 29.37
N GLY A 165 0.90 11.37 29.27
CA GLY A 165 2.22 11.79 28.78
C GLY A 165 3.04 12.67 29.73
N ALA A 166 2.42 13.25 30.78
CA ALA A 166 3.06 14.15 31.76
C ALA A 166 3.87 15.30 31.13
N GLY A 167 3.35 15.93 30.08
CA GLY A 167 4.01 17.07 29.44
C GLY A 167 5.21 16.69 28.57
N ILE A 168 5.26 15.44 28.11
CA ILE A 168 6.21 14.96 27.11
C ILE A 168 5.46 14.45 25.89
N GLY A 169 6.00 14.73 24.70
CA GLY A 169 5.48 14.22 23.44
C GLY A 169 4.24 14.96 22.95
N MET A 170 3.47 14.29 22.09
CA MET A 170 2.20 14.78 21.56
C MET A 170 1.07 13.86 22.01
N HIS A 171 -0.15 14.37 22.05
CA HIS A 171 -1.34 13.65 22.43
C HIS A 171 -2.22 13.41 21.20
N VAL A 172 -2.62 12.17 20.94
CA VAL A 172 -3.55 11.82 19.87
C VAL A 172 -4.93 12.39 20.19
N ILE A 173 -5.52 13.07 19.23
CA ILE A 173 -6.92 13.47 19.27
C ILE A 173 -7.70 12.54 18.34
N PRO A 174 -8.75 11.85 18.80
CA PRO A 174 -9.48 10.92 17.94
C PRO A 174 -10.24 11.66 16.84
N VAL A 175 -10.60 10.94 15.77
CA VAL A 175 -11.49 11.47 14.73
C VAL A 175 -12.78 12.01 15.36
N GLN A 176 -13.16 13.22 14.98
CA GLN A 176 -14.20 13.95 15.69
C GLN A 176 -15.55 13.22 15.65
N LYS A 177 -15.88 12.58 14.52
CA LYS A 177 -17.14 11.84 14.35
C LYS A 177 -17.39 10.82 15.46
N GLU A 178 -16.37 10.11 15.93
CA GLU A 178 -16.51 9.10 16.99
C GLU A 178 -16.64 9.76 18.37
N VAL A 179 -15.85 10.80 18.63
CA VAL A 179 -15.86 11.52 19.90
C VAL A 179 -17.24 12.15 20.14
N ASP A 180 -17.87 12.69 19.10
CA ASP A 180 -19.19 13.30 19.20
C ASP A 180 -20.32 12.27 19.48
N MET A 181 -20.10 10.98 19.21
CA MET A 181 -21.02 9.91 19.60
C MET A 181 -20.81 9.42 21.05
N CYS A 182 -19.74 9.85 21.72
CA CYS A 182 -19.43 9.46 23.09
C CYS A 182 -19.98 10.48 24.08
N ASN A 183 -20.98 10.07 24.88
CA ASN A 183 -21.61 10.94 25.88
C ASN A 183 -20.67 11.39 27.01
N GLU A 184 -19.56 10.66 27.23
CA GLU A 184 -18.55 10.95 28.26
C GLU A 184 -17.36 11.76 27.72
N ALA A 185 -17.40 12.13 26.44
CA ALA A 185 -16.36 12.95 25.81
C ALA A 185 -16.25 14.31 26.48
N ILE A 186 -15.02 14.79 26.64
CA ILE A 186 -14.74 16.13 27.18
C ILE A 186 -14.19 17.05 26.08
N SER A 187 -14.30 18.37 26.27
CA SER A 187 -14.00 19.34 25.21
C SER A 187 -12.58 19.21 24.64
N LEU A 188 -11.58 18.94 25.48
CA LEU A 188 -10.17 18.85 25.04
C LEU A 188 -9.89 17.69 24.07
N GLU A 189 -10.79 16.71 24.01
CA GLU A 189 -10.72 15.55 23.10
C GLU A 189 -11.33 15.85 21.71
N LYS A 190 -11.87 17.05 21.50
CA LYS A 190 -12.56 17.46 20.25
C LYS A 190 -11.72 18.43 19.44
N ILE A 191 -11.54 18.15 18.15
CA ILE A 191 -10.84 19.06 17.22
C ILE A 191 -11.57 20.40 17.15
N SER A 192 -12.91 20.39 17.09
CA SER A 192 -13.71 21.61 17.03
C SER A 192 -13.50 22.53 18.23
N TYR A 193 -13.33 21.99 19.44
CA TYR A 193 -13.05 22.80 20.63
C TYR A 193 -11.77 23.61 20.47
N TRP A 194 -10.71 22.97 19.96
CA TRP A 194 -9.44 23.64 19.74
C TRP A 194 -9.53 24.68 18.63
N LEU A 195 -10.26 24.41 17.55
CA LEU A 195 -10.52 25.42 16.54
C LEU A 195 -11.28 26.61 17.16
N ASP A 196 -12.42 26.38 17.81
CA ASP A 196 -13.24 27.43 18.43
C ASP A 196 -12.45 28.29 19.43
N LYS A 197 -11.56 27.66 20.20
CA LYS A 197 -10.70 28.37 21.17
C LYS A 197 -9.75 29.37 20.52
N TYR A 198 -9.27 29.08 19.30
CA TYR A 198 -8.32 29.90 18.56
C TYR A 198 -8.96 30.57 17.35
N GLU A 199 -10.26 30.86 17.43
CA GLU A 199 -11.03 31.42 16.32
C GLU A 199 -10.33 32.64 15.69
N GLY A 200 -10.20 32.58 14.36
CA GLY A 200 -9.56 33.64 13.56
C GLY A 200 -8.03 33.60 13.52
N LYS A 201 -7.36 32.70 14.24
CA LYS A 201 -5.89 32.56 14.24
C LYS A 201 -5.45 31.13 13.90
N TYR A 202 -5.46 30.81 12.60
CA TYR A 202 -4.99 29.52 12.07
C TYR A 202 -4.01 29.72 10.91
N ALA A 203 -3.02 28.84 10.83
CA ALA A 203 -2.16 28.75 9.66
C ALA A 203 -1.92 27.30 9.25
N ALA A 204 -2.07 26.99 7.97
CA ALA A 204 -1.53 25.77 7.38
C ALA A 204 -0.01 25.84 7.42
N SER A 205 0.63 24.77 7.85
CA SER A 205 2.05 24.68 8.15
C SER A 205 2.63 23.39 7.59
N PRO A 206 3.87 23.42 7.05
CA PRO A 206 4.51 22.20 6.57
C PRO A 206 4.81 21.22 7.70
N CYS A 207 4.78 19.93 7.39
CA CYS A 207 5.15 18.88 8.31
C CYS A 207 6.68 18.78 8.44
N SER A 208 7.19 19.26 9.58
CA SER A 208 8.61 19.19 9.96
C SER A 208 9.20 17.77 9.86
N CYS A 209 8.43 16.75 10.25
CA CYS A 209 8.86 15.34 10.19
C CYS A 209 9.04 14.84 8.74
N ARG A 210 8.12 15.21 7.83
CA ARG A 210 8.21 14.84 6.40
C ARG A 210 9.40 15.53 5.75
N LYS A 211 9.60 16.83 6.00
CA LYS A 211 10.76 17.59 5.50
C LYS A 211 12.08 16.99 6.01
N SER A 212 12.19 16.78 7.31
CA SER A 212 13.36 16.19 7.96
C SER A 212 13.80 14.87 7.32
N ARG A 213 12.87 13.92 7.14
CA ARG A 213 13.18 12.60 6.57
C ARG A 213 13.72 12.64 5.13
N LYS A 214 13.35 13.67 4.35
CA LYS A 214 13.87 13.85 2.97
C LYS A 214 15.36 14.20 2.96
N THR A 215 15.90 14.84 4.00
CA THR A 215 17.34 15.19 4.05
C THR A 215 18.28 13.99 4.17
N PHE A 216 17.73 12.78 4.35
CA PHE A 216 18.52 11.57 4.50
C PHE A 216 17.84 10.33 3.88
N ASP A 217 17.11 10.55 2.77
CA ASP A 217 16.52 9.52 1.90
C ASP A 217 15.55 8.53 2.58
N GLU A 218 14.85 9.00 3.61
CA GLU A 218 13.82 8.23 4.33
C GLU A 218 12.41 8.83 4.17
N GLY A 219 12.18 9.63 3.12
CA GLY A 219 10.88 10.17 2.77
C GLY A 219 9.85 9.08 2.44
N CYS A 220 8.57 9.43 2.49
CA CYS A 220 7.45 8.51 2.24
C CYS A 220 6.61 8.85 1.00
N ALA A 221 7.14 9.69 0.11
CA ALA A 221 6.50 10.18 -1.12
C ALA A 221 5.29 11.12 -0.94
N ASP A 222 4.74 11.25 0.26
CA ASP A 222 3.80 12.32 0.59
C ASP A 222 4.44 13.71 0.43
N ASP A 223 3.63 14.67 -0.02
CA ASP A 223 4.00 16.10 0.01
C ASP A 223 4.14 16.58 1.47
N PRO A 224 5.17 17.36 1.84
CA PRO A 224 5.29 17.91 3.18
C PRO A 224 4.41 19.13 3.46
N ALA A 225 3.78 19.77 2.47
CA ALA A 225 3.14 21.06 2.65
C ALA A 225 1.79 20.98 3.38
N ASP A 226 1.51 21.99 4.20
CA ASP A 226 0.21 22.31 4.79
C ASP A 226 -0.50 21.21 5.59
N TRP A 227 0.17 20.11 5.94
CA TRP A 227 -0.43 19.03 6.72
C TRP A 227 -0.61 19.37 8.20
N CYS A 228 0.08 20.36 8.75
CA CYS A 228 -0.12 20.75 10.15
C CYS A 228 -0.91 22.05 10.20
N VAL A 229 -1.77 22.22 11.19
CA VAL A 229 -2.51 23.47 11.43
C VAL A 229 -1.95 24.11 12.69
N ALA A 230 -1.16 25.17 12.54
CA ALA A 230 -0.72 26.01 13.64
C ALA A 230 -1.89 26.90 14.12
N VAL A 231 -1.97 27.14 15.42
CA VAL A 231 -3.08 27.89 16.04
C VAL A 231 -2.56 28.97 16.99
N GLY A 232 -3.34 30.04 17.17
CA GLY A 232 -2.98 31.16 18.05
C GLY A 232 -1.69 31.85 17.58
N ASP A 233 -0.83 32.23 18.51
CA ASP A 233 0.42 32.95 18.19
C ASP A 233 1.41 32.11 17.38
N MET A 234 1.28 30.78 17.40
CA MET A 234 2.09 29.90 16.54
C MET A 234 1.71 30.07 15.07
N ALA A 235 0.46 30.42 14.76
CA ALA A 235 0.04 30.73 13.39
C ALA A 235 0.81 31.94 12.85
N ASP A 236 0.94 32.98 13.68
CA ASP A 236 1.73 34.17 13.34
C ASP A 236 3.21 33.82 13.17
N TYR A 237 3.79 33.08 14.12
CA TYR A 237 5.19 32.66 14.06
C TYR A 237 5.53 31.89 12.76
N VAL A 238 4.71 30.90 12.36
CA VAL A 238 5.04 30.09 11.17
C VAL A 238 4.92 30.88 9.86
N VAL A 239 4.04 31.87 9.81
CA VAL A 239 3.85 32.73 8.62
C VAL A 239 4.96 33.78 8.55
N GLU A 240 5.21 34.47 9.65
CA GLU A 240 6.09 35.65 9.70
C GLU A 240 7.58 35.31 9.71
N THR A 241 7.97 34.09 10.11
CA THR A 241 9.39 33.70 10.26
C THR A 241 9.92 32.80 9.14
N GLY A 242 9.21 32.69 8.02
CA GLY A 242 9.66 31.93 6.86
C GLY A 242 9.59 30.41 7.03
N LYS A 243 8.72 29.90 7.93
CA LYS A 243 8.51 28.46 8.15
C LYS A 243 7.59 27.81 7.11
N GLY A 244 7.31 28.52 6.02
CA GLY A 244 6.41 28.07 4.95
C GLY A 244 4.94 28.02 5.33
N GLY A 245 4.54 28.69 6.43
CA GLY A 245 3.15 28.75 6.85
C GLY A 245 2.33 29.76 6.04
N ARG A 246 1.01 29.54 5.98
CA ARG A 246 0.04 30.51 5.43
C ARG A 246 -1.21 30.55 6.28
N TYR A 247 -1.80 31.73 6.46
CA TYR A 247 -3.08 31.87 7.14
C TYR A 247 -4.19 31.13 6.38
N ILE A 248 -5.11 30.51 7.12
CA ILE A 248 -6.23 29.73 6.59
C ILE A 248 -7.52 30.00 7.36
N THR A 249 -8.66 29.65 6.76
CA THR A 249 -9.95 29.69 7.46
C THR A 249 -10.18 28.40 8.26
N LYS A 250 -11.22 28.39 9.09
CA LYS A 250 -11.65 27.20 9.84
C LYS A 250 -12.09 26.08 8.88
N GLU A 251 -12.81 26.44 7.82
CA GLU A 251 -13.32 25.50 6.80
C GLU A 251 -12.15 24.81 6.10
N GLU A 252 -11.12 25.57 5.72
CA GLU A 252 -9.92 25.02 5.11
C GLU A 252 -9.15 24.09 6.07
N ALA A 253 -9.08 24.42 7.37
CA ALA A 253 -8.50 23.53 8.37
C ALA A 253 -9.26 22.19 8.44
N LEU A 254 -10.60 22.22 8.42
CA LEU A 254 -11.44 21.02 8.40
C LEU A 254 -11.25 20.20 7.12
N GLU A 255 -11.07 20.83 5.97
CA GLU A 255 -10.73 20.13 4.73
C GLU A 255 -9.37 19.42 4.79
N ILE A 256 -8.36 20.06 5.40
CA ILE A 256 -7.05 19.43 5.65
C ILE A 256 -7.22 18.20 6.55
N PHE A 257 -7.99 18.30 7.63
CA PHE A 257 -8.25 17.16 8.52
C PHE A 257 -8.98 16.03 7.82
N LYS A 258 -9.99 16.33 7.00
CA LYS A 258 -10.69 15.31 6.20
C LYS A 258 -9.73 14.61 5.23
N LYS A 259 -8.93 15.37 4.46
CA LYS A 259 -7.92 14.80 3.55
C LYS A 259 -6.91 13.91 4.29
N ALA A 260 -6.52 14.33 5.49
CA ALA A 260 -5.63 13.55 6.35
C ALA A 260 -6.28 12.24 6.79
N GLU A 261 -7.55 12.25 7.22
CA GLU A 261 -8.31 11.05 7.56
C GLU A 261 -8.49 10.11 6.36
N ASP A 262 -8.72 10.65 5.17
CA ASP A 262 -8.84 9.89 3.92
C ASP A 262 -7.56 9.13 3.60
N ASN A 263 -6.40 9.76 3.82
CA ASN A 263 -5.06 9.16 3.72
C ASN A 263 -4.65 8.31 4.94
N GLY A 264 -5.45 8.30 6.01
CA GLY A 264 -5.19 7.56 7.26
C GLY A 264 -4.13 8.17 8.16
N PHE A 265 -3.97 9.49 8.12
CA PHE A 265 -3.07 10.22 9.01
C PHE A 265 -3.76 10.51 10.35
N VAL A 266 -2.95 10.57 11.41
CA VAL A 266 -3.43 10.71 12.78
C VAL A 266 -3.36 12.15 13.23
N HIS A 267 -4.46 12.66 13.78
CA HIS A 267 -4.49 13.96 14.44
C HIS A 267 -3.77 13.91 15.78
N GLN A 268 -2.83 14.83 16.00
CA GLN A 268 -2.13 14.98 17.26
C GLN A 268 -2.05 16.44 17.67
N ILE A 269 -2.19 16.68 18.97
CA ILE A 269 -2.01 17.98 19.60
C ILE A 269 -0.82 17.96 20.57
N THR A 270 -0.39 19.14 20.96
CA THR A 270 0.81 19.31 21.76
C THR A 270 0.47 19.22 23.23
N ASN A 271 1.21 18.42 24.00
CA ASN A 271 0.88 18.15 25.41
C ASN A 271 1.72 18.99 26.40
N ILE A 272 2.64 19.82 25.91
CA ILE A 272 3.72 20.38 26.73
C ILE A 272 3.33 21.63 27.54
N ASP A 273 2.24 22.31 27.16
CA ASP A 273 1.81 23.57 27.79
C ASP A 273 0.63 23.38 28.76
N GLY A 274 0.16 22.13 28.93
CA GLY A 274 -0.98 21.76 29.75
C GLY A 274 -2.32 21.77 29.00
N GLU A 275 -3.41 21.57 29.74
CA GLU A 275 -4.77 21.35 29.18
C GLU A 275 -5.38 22.59 28.52
N ASP A 276 -4.81 23.77 28.79
CA ASP A 276 -5.37 25.03 28.34
C ASP A 276 -4.69 25.59 27.08
N LYS A 277 -3.67 24.94 26.53
CA LYS A 277 -2.93 25.49 25.40
C LYS A 277 -2.34 24.42 24.49
N ILE A 278 -2.51 24.62 23.19
CA ILE A 278 -1.78 23.92 22.15
C ILE A 278 -1.18 24.93 21.16
N PHE A 279 -0.14 24.54 20.43
CA PHE A 279 0.42 25.39 19.36
C PHE A 279 0.10 24.88 17.95
N ALA A 280 -0.24 23.59 17.80
CA ALA A 280 -0.63 23.03 16.52
C ALA A 280 -1.48 21.75 16.65
N ILE A 281 -2.23 21.46 15.59
CA ILE A 281 -2.86 20.16 15.32
C ILE A 281 -2.14 19.55 14.11
N CYS A 282 -1.41 18.45 14.33
CA CYS A 282 -0.57 17.79 13.33
C CYS A 282 -1.27 16.57 12.71
N ASN A 283 -1.20 16.42 11.39
CA ASN A 283 -1.72 15.25 10.65
C ASN A 283 -0.60 14.26 10.32
N CYS A 284 -0.43 13.25 11.17
CA CYS A 284 0.77 12.44 11.28
C CYS A 284 0.68 11.10 10.52
N ASN A 285 1.58 10.89 9.57
CA ASN A 285 1.82 9.60 8.93
C ASN A 285 2.87 8.79 9.72
N VAL A 286 2.54 7.56 10.11
CA VAL A 286 3.44 6.67 10.87
C VAL A 286 4.77 6.40 10.15
N ASN A 287 4.81 6.47 8.82
CA ASN A 287 6.03 6.23 8.04
C ASN A 287 7.13 7.27 8.31
N VAL A 288 6.78 8.45 8.83
CA VAL A 288 7.70 9.59 8.96
C VAL A 288 7.63 10.30 10.31
N CYS A 289 6.48 10.29 10.99
CA CYS A 289 6.24 11.10 12.18
C CYS A 289 7.12 10.69 13.38
N TYR A 290 7.84 11.66 13.95
CA TYR A 290 8.65 11.44 15.15
C TYR A 290 7.84 11.39 16.45
N ALA A 291 6.68 12.05 16.50
CA ALA A 291 5.80 11.98 17.66
C ALA A 291 5.18 10.59 17.80
N LEU A 292 4.55 10.05 16.74
CA LEU A 292 4.01 8.68 16.74
C LEU A 292 5.12 7.65 17.00
N ARG A 293 6.32 7.88 16.42
CA ARG A 293 7.48 7.02 16.68
C ARG A 293 7.71 6.83 18.17
N THR A 294 7.53 7.82 19.04
CA THR A 294 7.80 7.64 20.47
C THR A 294 6.98 6.52 21.09
N SER A 295 5.70 6.41 20.74
CA SER A 295 4.87 5.30 21.21
C SER A 295 5.25 3.96 20.56
N GLN A 296 5.57 3.98 19.27
CA GLN A 296 5.75 2.78 18.46
C GLN A 296 7.16 2.17 18.56
N LEU A 297 8.20 3.00 18.54
CA LEU A 297 9.59 2.57 18.71
C LEU A 297 9.84 2.00 20.10
N PHE A 298 9.37 2.69 21.14
CA PHE A 298 9.60 2.28 22.53
C PHE A 298 8.53 1.32 23.07
N ASN A 299 7.52 1.01 22.25
CA ASN A 299 6.34 0.19 22.57
C ASN A 299 5.65 0.61 23.87
N THR A 300 5.49 1.91 24.08
CA THR A 300 4.83 2.47 25.26
C THR A 300 3.69 3.39 24.82
N PRO A 301 2.42 2.98 24.97
CA PRO A 301 1.29 3.72 24.41
C PRO A 301 1.10 5.10 25.07
N ASN A 302 1.49 5.26 26.34
CA ASN A 302 1.26 6.49 27.12
C ASN A 302 1.95 7.73 26.55
N MET A 303 2.89 7.57 25.62
CA MET A 303 3.58 8.69 24.98
C MET A 303 2.68 9.48 24.04
N SER A 304 1.65 8.85 23.46
CA SER A 304 0.76 9.51 22.49
C SER A 304 -0.71 9.13 22.61
N ARG A 305 -1.05 8.11 23.38
CA ARG A 305 -2.41 7.57 23.50
C ARG A 305 -3.43 8.61 23.97
N SER A 306 -4.62 8.56 23.35
CA SER A 306 -5.83 9.28 23.77
C SER A 306 -6.57 8.53 24.89
N ALA A 307 -7.68 9.09 25.39
CA ALA A 307 -8.56 8.38 26.33
C ALA A 307 -9.34 7.21 25.71
N TYR A 308 -9.22 7.00 24.39
CA TYR A 308 -10.05 6.06 23.65
C TYR A 308 -9.29 4.80 23.24
N VAL A 309 -10.00 3.69 23.20
CA VAL A 309 -9.52 2.40 22.70
C VAL A 309 -10.52 1.86 21.69
N ALA A 310 -10.00 1.24 20.63
CA ALA A 310 -10.83 0.64 19.60
C ALA A 310 -11.30 -0.75 20.00
N HIS A 311 -12.58 -1.04 19.79
CA HIS A 311 -13.21 -2.33 20.09
C HIS A 311 -13.92 -2.88 18.87
N VAL A 312 -13.73 -4.17 18.58
CA VAL A 312 -14.36 -4.83 17.44
C VAL A 312 -15.54 -5.68 17.88
N ASN A 313 -16.72 -5.40 17.34
CA ASN A 313 -17.83 -6.33 17.37
C ASN A 313 -17.58 -7.45 16.34
N LYS A 314 -17.11 -8.60 16.84
CA LYS A 314 -16.81 -9.78 15.99
C LYS A 314 -18.00 -10.23 15.16
N GLN A 315 -19.24 -10.05 15.63
CA GLN A 315 -20.45 -10.50 14.91
C GLN A 315 -20.64 -9.72 13.60
N ASN A 316 -20.50 -8.40 13.66
CA ASN A 316 -20.59 -7.50 12.52
C ASN A 316 -19.34 -7.53 11.63
N CYS A 317 -18.19 -7.84 12.21
CA CYS A 317 -16.92 -7.88 11.49
C CYS A 317 -16.91 -8.95 10.39
N VAL A 318 -16.44 -8.55 9.22
CA VAL A 318 -16.29 -9.39 8.02
C VAL A 318 -14.84 -9.51 7.56
N ALA A 319 -13.86 -9.11 8.39
CA ALA A 319 -12.43 -9.18 8.07
C ALA A 319 -12.06 -8.61 6.68
N CYS A 320 -12.67 -7.50 6.27
CA CYS A 320 -12.31 -6.87 4.99
C CYS A 320 -10.85 -6.35 4.98
N GLY A 321 -10.31 -6.03 6.16
CA GLY A 321 -8.92 -5.60 6.37
C GLY A 321 -8.69 -4.09 6.26
N ARG A 322 -9.68 -3.28 5.86
CA ARG A 322 -9.48 -1.83 5.68
C ARG A 322 -8.97 -1.15 6.96
N CYS A 323 -9.56 -1.45 8.11
CA CYS A 323 -9.12 -0.89 9.40
C CYS A 323 -7.68 -1.28 9.78
N VAL A 324 -7.19 -2.42 9.30
CA VAL A 324 -5.81 -2.89 9.50
C VAL A 324 -4.84 -2.12 8.61
N GLU A 325 -5.17 -1.99 7.31
CA GLU A 325 -4.37 -1.27 6.32
C GLU A 325 -4.09 0.19 6.73
N TYR A 326 -5.05 0.83 7.41
CA TYR A 326 -4.93 2.22 7.87
C TYR A 326 -4.56 2.36 9.36
N CYS A 327 -4.28 1.26 10.08
CA CYS A 327 -3.88 1.37 11.48
C CYS A 327 -2.47 1.98 11.59
N PRO A 328 -2.31 3.16 12.19
CA PRO A 328 -0.99 3.79 12.36
C PRO A 328 -0.16 3.10 13.45
N ALA A 329 -0.81 2.43 14.39
CA ALA A 329 -0.17 1.83 15.54
C ALA A 329 0.20 0.36 15.32
N GLY A 330 -0.23 -0.28 14.23
CA GLY A 330 -0.13 -1.74 14.11
C GLY A 330 -0.95 -2.50 15.16
N ALA A 331 -1.87 -1.82 15.85
CA ALA A 331 -2.69 -2.39 16.91
C ALA A 331 -3.83 -3.28 16.40
N LEU A 332 -4.15 -3.20 15.10
CA LEU A 332 -5.16 -4.04 14.49
C LEU A 332 -4.50 -5.03 13.55
N SER A 333 -4.96 -6.28 13.56
CA SER A 333 -4.61 -7.27 12.55
C SER A 333 -5.82 -8.15 12.21
N LEU A 334 -5.74 -8.87 11.09
CA LEU A 334 -6.73 -9.89 10.76
C LEU A 334 -6.43 -11.18 11.51
N GLY A 335 -7.47 -11.78 12.08
CA GLY A 335 -7.41 -13.07 12.76
C GLY A 335 -8.56 -13.99 12.34
N GLN A 336 -8.62 -15.13 13.02
CA GLN A 336 -9.63 -16.15 12.89
C GLN A 336 -10.87 -15.80 13.74
N LYS A 337 -12.05 -15.97 13.15
CA LYS A 337 -13.34 -15.81 13.83
C LYS A 337 -13.99 -17.14 14.23
N LEU A 338 -13.71 -18.22 13.48
CA LEU A 338 -14.23 -19.55 13.79
C LEU A 338 -13.56 -20.11 15.06
N CYS A 339 -14.29 -20.88 15.85
CA CYS A 339 -13.72 -21.60 16.99
C CYS A 339 -12.72 -22.67 16.51
N ARG A 340 -11.81 -23.07 17.39
CA ARG A 340 -10.91 -24.23 17.20
C ARG A 340 -11.71 -25.54 17.16
N LYS A 341 -11.07 -26.65 16.77
CA LYS A 341 -11.72 -27.98 16.74
C LYS A 341 -12.29 -28.41 18.08
N ASP A 342 -11.66 -27.99 19.18
CA ASP A 342 -12.12 -28.26 20.55
C ASP A 342 -13.29 -27.36 21.02
N GLY A 343 -13.77 -26.44 20.17
CA GLY A 343 -14.83 -25.49 20.46
C GLY A 343 -14.38 -24.21 21.15
N SER A 344 -13.09 -24.06 21.48
CA SER A 344 -12.56 -22.84 22.11
C SER A 344 -12.42 -21.68 21.13
N GLU A 345 -12.66 -20.45 21.61
CA GLU A 345 -12.34 -19.24 20.85
C GLU A 345 -10.82 -19.03 20.79
N VAL A 346 -10.33 -18.55 19.64
CA VAL A 346 -8.93 -18.13 19.52
C VAL A 346 -8.70 -16.88 20.38
N THR A 347 -7.72 -16.97 21.27
CA THR A 347 -7.23 -15.84 22.07
C THR A 347 -5.93 -15.31 21.48
N TYR A 348 -5.75 -14.00 21.54
CA TYR A 348 -4.63 -13.30 20.92
C TYR A 348 -3.77 -12.66 21.99
N PRO A 349 -2.43 -12.74 21.88
CA PRO A 349 -1.55 -12.08 22.83
C PRO A 349 -1.73 -10.56 22.72
N LYS A 350 -1.64 -9.87 23.85
CA LYS A 350 -1.54 -8.41 23.92
C LYS A 350 -0.10 -8.01 24.15
N MET A 351 0.31 -6.88 23.59
CA MET A 351 1.61 -6.28 23.85
C MET A 351 1.75 -6.04 25.35
N PRO A 352 2.79 -6.57 26.02
CA PRO A 352 3.00 -6.30 27.43
C PRO A 352 3.19 -4.79 27.66
N LEU A 353 2.74 -4.28 28.80
CA LEU A 353 2.91 -2.87 29.17
C LEU A 353 4.17 -2.67 30.03
N PRO A 354 4.76 -1.45 30.03
CA PRO A 354 5.84 -1.07 30.95
C PRO A 354 5.53 -1.31 32.44
N SER A 355 4.24 -1.36 32.80
CA SER A 355 3.75 -1.62 34.15
C SER A 355 3.74 -3.09 34.56
N GLU A 356 4.03 -4.01 33.64
CA GLU A 356 3.82 -5.45 33.82
C GLU A 356 5.12 -6.24 33.94
N GLN A 357 6.22 -5.72 33.41
CA GLN A 357 7.53 -6.36 33.39
C GLN A 357 8.66 -5.33 33.29
N LYS A 358 9.90 -5.78 33.48
CA LYS A 358 11.09 -4.92 33.36
C LYS A 358 11.22 -4.44 31.91
N TRP A 359 11.21 -3.12 31.71
CA TRP A 359 11.36 -2.52 30.40
C TRP A 359 12.83 -2.28 30.03
N GLY A 360 13.18 -2.42 28.76
CA GLY A 360 14.52 -2.16 28.25
C GLY A 360 14.57 -2.22 26.73
N ARG A 361 15.76 -2.08 26.16
CA ARG A 361 15.96 -2.01 24.70
C ARG A 361 15.42 -3.23 23.93
N HIS A 362 15.38 -4.40 24.55
CA HIS A 362 14.78 -5.62 23.98
C HIS A 362 13.26 -5.50 23.74
N MET A 363 12.61 -4.53 24.38
CA MET A 363 11.20 -4.19 24.17
C MET A 363 10.99 -3.15 23.08
N TRP A 364 12.03 -2.65 22.40
CA TRP A 364 11.89 -1.63 21.37
C TRP A 364 11.68 -2.25 19.98
N SER A 365 10.86 -1.58 19.16
CA SER A 365 10.62 -1.91 17.75
C SER A 365 11.39 -0.93 16.85
N GLU A 366 12.69 -1.13 16.65
CA GLU A 366 13.51 -0.26 15.76
C GLU A 366 12.98 -0.24 14.31
N ASP A 367 12.28 -1.31 13.91
CA ASP A 367 11.59 -1.51 12.62
C ASP A 367 10.08 -1.24 12.70
N TYR A 368 9.60 -0.44 13.65
CA TYR A 368 8.16 -0.16 13.86
C TYR A 368 7.43 0.28 12.58
N ARG A 369 8.11 1.01 11.68
CA ARG A 369 7.51 1.47 10.41
C ARG A 369 7.06 0.32 9.52
N ASP A 370 7.76 -0.80 9.57
CA ASP A 370 7.48 -2.00 8.79
C ASP A 370 6.62 -2.99 9.59
N LYS A 371 6.95 -3.20 10.88
CA LYS A 371 6.18 -4.10 11.77
C LYS A 371 4.74 -3.65 11.99
N ASN A 372 4.48 -2.35 12.03
CA ASN A 372 3.11 -1.83 12.18
C ASN A 372 2.25 -2.04 10.92
N ARG A 373 2.81 -2.58 9.84
CA ARG A 373 2.11 -2.89 8.58
C ARG A 373 1.76 -4.37 8.43
N ILE A 374 2.05 -5.21 9.43
CA ILE A 374 1.68 -6.63 9.38
C ILE A 374 0.15 -6.79 9.41
N ASN A 375 -0.41 -7.33 8.33
CA ASN A 375 -1.86 -7.31 8.13
C ASN A 375 -2.61 -8.44 8.86
N THR A 376 -1.93 -9.55 9.16
CA THR A 376 -2.57 -10.78 9.65
C THR A 376 -1.77 -11.39 10.79
N HIS A 377 -2.47 -11.86 11.82
CA HIS A 377 -1.90 -12.64 12.91
C HIS A 377 -1.47 -14.04 12.43
N GLU A 378 -0.55 -14.70 13.13
CA GLU A 378 0.00 -16.01 12.76
C GLU A 378 -1.05 -17.13 12.74
N SER A 379 -2.15 -16.99 13.50
CA SER A 379 -3.30 -17.90 13.45
C SER A 379 -4.07 -17.84 12.12
N GLY A 380 -3.76 -16.87 11.27
CA GLY A 380 -4.38 -16.70 9.96
C GLY A 380 -5.76 -16.05 9.97
N THR A 381 -6.26 -15.82 8.77
CA THR A 381 -7.57 -15.23 8.49
C THR A 381 -8.23 -15.91 7.29
N ALA A 382 -9.32 -15.33 6.77
CA ALA A 382 -10.13 -15.90 5.70
C ALA A 382 -9.30 -16.36 4.48
N PRO A 383 -9.31 -17.69 4.17
CA PRO A 383 -8.50 -18.26 3.09
C PRO A 383 -8.75 -17.63 1.73
N CYS A 384 -9.99 -17.23 1.44
CA CYS A 384 -10.35 -16.63 0.16
C CYS A 384 -9.65 -15.28 -0.11
N LYS A 385 -9.36 -14.48 0.93
CA LYS A 385 -8.57 -13.24 0.81
C LYS A 385 -7.07 -13.56 0.70
N THR A 386 -6.59 -14.52 1.48
CA THR A 386 -5.17 -14.93 1.45
C THR A 386 -4.76 -15.52 0.10
N ALA A 387 -5.60 -16.39 -0.47
CA ALA A 387 -5.33 -17.07 -1.74
C ALA A 387 -5.48 -16.16 -2.98
N CYS A 388 -6.19 -15.03 -2.86
CA CYS A 388 -6.31 -14.05 -3.93
C CYS A 388 -5.02 -13.23 -4.04
N PRO A 389 -4.31 -13.20 -5.19
CA PRO A 389 -3.08 -12.42 -5.34
C PRO A 389 -3.24 -10.91 -5.08
N ALA A 390 -4.44 -10.37 -5.30
CA ALA A 390 -4.76 -8.98 -5.03
C ALA A 390 -5.34 -8.75 -3.61
N HIS A 391 -5.53 -9.80 -2.82
CA HIS A 391 -6.09 -9.75 -1.46
C HIS A 391 -7.40 -8.96 -1.36
N ILE A 392 -8.29 -9.18 -2.33
CA ILE A 392 -9.61 -8.55 -2.36
C ILE A 392 -10.39 -8.93 -1.10
N ALA A 393 -11.16 -7.99 -0.56
CA ALA A 393 -11.99 -8.20 0.63
C ALA A 393 -13.24 -9.05 0.34
N VAL A 394 -13.04 -10.34 0.00
CA VAL A 394 -14.09 -11.28 -0.42
C VAL A 394 -15.28 -11.28 0.52
N GLN A 395 -15.04 -11.52 1.80
CA GLN A 395 -16.10 -11.57 2.81
C GLN A 395 -16.87 -10.25 2.92
N GLY A 396 -16.19 -9.12 2.72
CA GLY A 396 -16.79 -7.80 2.77
C GLY A 396 -17.77 -7.57 1.62
N TYR A 397 -17.35 -7.82 0.38
CA TYR A 397 -18.25 -7.59 -0.75
C TYR A 397 -19.37 -8.63 -0.82
N LEU A 398 -19.15 -9.87 -0.36
CA LEU A 398 -20.22 -10.87 -0.22
C LEU A 398 -21.27 -10.40 0.80
N LYS A 399 -20.83 -9.83 1.94
CA LYS A 399 -21.75 -9.29 2.95
C LYS A 399 -22.54 -8.09 2.42
N MET A 400 -21.90 -7.18 1.69
CA MET A 400 -22.58 -6.04 1.05
C MET A 400 -23.58 -6.52 -0.01
N ALA A 401 -23.21 -7.51 -0.83
CA ALA A 401 -24.11 -8.10 -1.81
C ALA A 401 -25.32 -8.80 -1.16
N ALA A 402 -25.13 -9.52 -0.05
CA ALA A 402 -26.22 -10.09 0.73
C ALA A 402 -27.23 -9.02 1.23
N GLN A 403 -26.75 -7.79 1.44
CA GLN A 403 -27.53 -6.64 1.88
C GLN A 403 -28.09 -5.80 0.72
N GLY A 404 -27.86 -6.19 -0.54
CA GLY A 404 -28.25 -5.40 -1.72
C GLY A 404 -27.39 -4.14 -1.96
N ARG A 405 -26.28 -3.97 -1.23
CA ARG A 405 -25.37 -2.82 -1.33
C ARG A 405 -24.35 -3.02 -2.47
N TYR A 406 -24.83 -3.19 -3.70
CA TYR A 406 -23.96 -3.58 -4.83
C TYR A 406 -22.96 -2.51 -5.25
N GLN A 407 -23.32 -1.22 -5.18
CA GLN A 407 -22.39 -0.11 -5.46
C GLN A 407 -21.23 -0.08 -4.45
N ASP A 408 -21.53 -0.20 -3.16
CA ASP A 408 -20.50 -0.29 -2.11
C ASP A 408 -19.63 -1.53 -2.27
N ALA A 409 -20.24 -2.67 -2.65
CA ALA A 409 -19.53 -3.91 -2.92
C ALA A 409 -18.55 -3.75 -4.09
N LEU A 410 -18.97 -3.07 -5.17
CA LEU A 410 -18.14 -2.77 -6.31
C LEU A 410 -16.96 -1.85 -5.94
N ALA A 411 -17.23 -0.77 -5.21
CA ALA A 411 -16.20 0.14 -4.70
C ALA A 411 -15.17 -0.61 -3.84
N LEU A 412 -15.64 -1.52 -2.98
CA LEU A 412 -14.77 -2.34 -2.14
C LEU A 412 -13.89 -3.31 -2.95
N ILE A 413 -14.43 -3.91 -4.02
CA ILE A 413 -13.65 -4.75 -4.93
C ILE A 413 -12.58 -3.91 -5.65
N LYS A 414 -12.99 -2.75 -6.20
CA LYS A 414 -12.15 -1.85 -6.98
C LYS A 414 -11.01 -1.19 -6.21
N LYS A 415 -11.02 -1.25 -4.87
CA LYS A 415 -9.86 -0.92 -4.05
C LYS A 415 -8.64 -1.76 -4.40
N ASN A 416 -8.83 -3.06 -4.66
CA ASN A 416 -7.74 -4.01 -4.91
C ASN A 416 -7.76 -4.65 -6.29
N ASN A 417 -8.88 -4.53 -7.03
CA ASN A 417 -9.00 -5.07 -8.37
C ASN A 417 -9.72 -4.05 -9.28
N PRO A 418 -9.01 -3.31 -10.15
CA PRO A 418 -9.63 -2.38 -11.08
C PRO A 418 -10.36 -3.04 -12.26
N LEU A 419 -10.21 -4.37 -12.43
CA LEU A 419 -10.81 -5.14 -13.52
C LEU A 419 -11.72 -6.27 -12.99
N PRO A 420 -12.71 -5.96 -12.13
CA PRO A 420 -13.58 -6.97 -11.53
C PRO A 420 -14.45 -7.73 -12.53
N ALA A 421 -14.90 -7.07 -13.61
CA ALA A 421 -15.73 -7.67 -14.65
C ALA A 421 -14.90 -8.66 -15.46
N ILE A 422 -13.73 -8.27 -15.99
CA ILE A 422 -12.81 -9.21 -16.64
C ILE A 422 -12.53 -10.40 -15.72
N CYS A 423 -12.14 -10.14 -14.47
CA CYS A 423 -11.87 -11.21 -13.52
C CYS A 423 -13.09 -12.09 -13.22
N GLY A 424 -14.33 -11.62 -13.42
CA GLY A 424 -15.53 -12.43 -13.25
C GLY A 424 -15.77 -13.44 -14.37
N TYR A 425 -15.01 -13.37 -15.47
CA TYR A 425 -15.09 -14.32 -16.59
C TYR A 425 -13.86 -15.24 -16.66
N VAL A 426 -12.67 -14.76 -16.29
CA VAL A 426 -11.42 -15.47 -16.60
C VAL A 426 -10.54 -15.76 -15.37
N CYS A 427 -11.05 -15.52 -14.15
CA CYS A 427 -10.31 -15.84 -12.93
C CYS A 427 -10.23 -17.36 -12.72
N ASN A 428 -9.10 -17.81 -12.18
CA ASN A 428 -8.88 -19.22 -11.83
C ASN A 428 -9.47 -19.63 -10.47
N ARG A 429 -10.19 -18.73 -9.81
CA ARG A 429 -10.97 -19.02 -8.60
C ARG A 429 -10.17 -19.65 -7.44
N ARG A 430 -8.88 -19.31 -7.28
CA ARG A 430 -8.06 -19.72 -6.11
C ARG A 430 -8.74 -19.43 -4.76
N CYS A 431 -9.56 -18.38 -4.71
CA CYS A 431 -10.35 -18.02 -3.52
C CYS A 431 -11.47 -19.02 -3.21
N GLU A 432 -12.04 -19.68 -4.22
CA GLU A 432 -13.03 -20.76 -4.09
C GLU A 432 -12.35 -22.07 -3.74
N ASP A 433 -11.21 -22.39 -4.35
CA ASP A 433 -10.39 -23.58 -4.03
C ASP A 433 -9.94 -23.58 -2.57
N ALA A 434 -9.53 -22.41 -2.07
CA ALA A 434 -9.10 -22.26 -0.69
C ALA A 434 -10.27 -22.17 0.31
N CYS A 435 -11.51 -21.98 -0.16
CA CYS A 435 -12.65 -21.67 0.69
C CYS A 435 -12.88 -22.76 1.76
N THR A 436 -12.88 -22.37 3.04
CA THR A 436 -13.15 -23.28 4.16
C THR A 436 -14.44 -24.08 3.97
N ARG A 437 -15.47 -23.48 3.37
CA ARG A 437 -16.75 -24.15 3.11
C ARG A 437 -16.62 -25.37 2.19
N GLY A 438 -15.67 -25.35 1.25
CA GLY A 438 -15.41 -26.47 0.33
C GLY A 438 -14.88 -27.74 1.00
N THR A 439 -14.42 -27.65 2.26
CA THR A 439 -14.04 -28.85 3.05
C THR A 439 -15.22 -29.50 3.77
N ILE A 440 -16.40 -28.85 3.74
CA ILE A 440 -17.65 -29.35 4.34
C ILE A 440 -18.58 -29.86 3.23
N ASP A 441 -18.84 -29.03 2.22
CA ASP A 441 -19.65 -29.38 1.05
C ASP A 441 -19.09 -28.79 -0.26
N GLU A 442 -19.64 -27.70 -0.76
CA GLU A 442 -19.18 -26.98 -1.96
C GLU A 442 -18.76 -25.56 -1.58
N SER A 443 -17.70 -25.05 -2.20
CA SER A 443 -17.23 -23.68 -2.02
C SER A 443 -18.33 -22.64 -2.35
N ILE A 444 -18.13 -21.42 -1.85
CA ILE A 444 -18.96 -20.27 -2.26
C ILE A 444 -18.61 -19.94 -3.72
N ALA A 445 -19.61 -19.70 -4.58
CA ALA A 445 -19.43 -19.17 -5.94
C ALA A 445 -19.04 -17.67 -5.90
N ILE A 446 -17.89 -17.40 -5.30
CA ILE A 446 -17.30 -16.08 -5.06
C ILE A 446 -17.17 -15.29 -6.37
N ASP A 447 -16.74 -15.97 -7.43
CA ASP A 447 -16.49 -15.40 -8.74
C ASP A 447 -17.77 -14.98 -9.44
N GLU A 448 -18.83 -15.80 -9.36
CA GLU A 448 -20.14 -15.48 -9.93
C GLU A 448 -20.84 -14.32 -9.20
N VAL A 449 -20.69 -14.23 -7.88
CA VAL A 449 -21.17 -13.05 -7.12
C VAL A 449 -20.39 -11.80 -7.53
N LYS A 450 -19.05 -11.89 -7.66
CA LYS A 450 -18.22 -10.78 -8.14
C LYS A 450 -18.62 -10.36 -9.56
N LYS A 451 -18.86 -11.32 -10.46
CA LYS A 451 -19.31 -11.10 -11.83
C LYS A 451 -20.62 -10.32 -11.84
N TYR A 452 -21.61 -10.75 -11.05
CA TYR A 452 -22.88 -10.02 -10.91
C TYR A 452 -22.69 -8.57 -10.48
N ILE A 453 -21.90 -8.33 -9.42
CA ILE A 453 -21.62 -6.98 -8.91
C ILE A 453 -20.93 -6.13 -10.00
N ALA A 454 -19.98 -6.72 -10.71
CA ALA A 454 -19.19 -6.03 -11.74
C ALA A 454 -20.01 -5.68 -13.00
N MET A 455 -21.21 -6.25 -13.20
CA MET A 455 -22.09 -5.84 -14.31
C MET A 455 -22.55 -4.39 -14.21
N LEU A 456 -22.46 -3.78 -13.02
CA LEU A 456 -22.68 -2.34 -12.85
C LEU A 456 -21.67 -1.50 -13.64
N ASP A 457 -20.45 -1.98 -13.90
CA ASP A 457 -19.45 -1.25 -14.68
C ASP A 457 -19.71 -1.26 -16.19
N ILE A 458 -20.46 -2.25 -16.67
CA ILE A 458 -20.79 -2.37 -18.09
C ILE A 458 -21.73 -1.24 -18.51
N ASN A 459 -22.63 -0.80 -17.63
CA ASN A 459 -23.51 0.33 -17.89
C ASN A 459 -22.85 1.65 -17.43
N ALA A 460 -22.69 2.60 -18.35
CA ALA A 460 -22.09 3.90 -18.09
C ALA A 460 -22.81 4.70 -16.99
N GLU A 461 -24.12 4.53 -16.81
CA GLU A 461 -24.91 5.21 -15.77
C GLU A 461 -24.64 4.67 -14.36
N THR A 462 -24.22 3.41 -14.24
CA THR A 462 -24.02 2.73 -12.94
C THR A 462 -22.55 2.42 -12.64
N ARG A 463 -21.64 2.73 -13.56
CA ARG A 463 -20.22 2.46 -13.46
C ARG A 463 -19.59 3.22 -12.30
N TYR A 464 -18.75 2.53 -11.53
CA TYR A 464 -18.03 3.15 -10.43
C TYR A 464 -16.70 3.73 -10.91
N VAL A 465 -16.56 5.06 -10.84
CA VAL A 465 -15.29 5.77 -10.99
C VAL A 465 -14.76 6.08 -9.59
N PRO A 466 -13.58 5.55 -9.21
CA PRO A 466 -13.02 5.80 -7.88
C PRO A 466 -12.73 7.27 -7.63
N GLU A 467 -12.98 7.71 -6.40
CA GLU A 467 -12.49 9.00 -5.93
C GLU A 467 -10.97 8.97 -5.79
N LYS A 468 -10.33 10.13 -6.00
CA LYS A 468 -8.89 10.27 -5.85
C LYS A 468 -8.53 10.47 -4.39
N VAL A 469 -7.57 9.68 -3.89
CA VAL A 469 -6.99 9.85 -2.55
C VAL A 469 -5.57 10.36 -2.73
N VAL A 470 -5.44 11.69 -2.72
CA VAL A 470 -4.17 12.36 -3.01
C VAL A 470 -3.40 12.60 -1.70
N PRO A 471 -2.18 12.04 -1.53
CA PRO A 471 -1.29 12.34 -0.41
C PRO A 471 -0.58 13.70 -0.56
N ALA A 472 -1.34 14.72 -0.98
CA ALA A 472 -0.91 16.11 -1.04
C ALA A 472 -2.06 17.05 -0.66
N THR A 473 -1.73 18.17 -0.03
CA THR A 473 -2.72 19.20 0.33
C THR A 473 -2.96 20.17 -0.84
N LYS A 474 -1.91 20.45 -1.62
CA LYS A 474 -1.92 21.35 -2.78
C LYS A 474 -1.95 20.56 -4.09
N GLY A 475 -3.15 20.41 -4.64
CA GLY A 475 -3.32 19.91 -6.01
C GLY A 475 -3.02 18.43 -6.20
N TYR A 476 -2.38 18.13 -7.33
CA TYR A 476 -2.15 16.80 -7.88
C TYR A 476 -0.66 16.58 -8.18
N PHE A 477 -0.28 15.38 -8.63
CA PHE A 477 1.08 15.07 -9.05
C PHE A 477 1.23 15.27 -10.56
N ASP A 478 2.17 16.14 -10.96
CA ASP A 478 2.39 16.52 -12.36
C ASP A 478 3.47 15.68 -13.05
N GLU A 479 4.21 14.83 -12.32
CA GLU A 479 5.25 13.99 -12.90
C GLU A 479 4.68 13.06 -13.97
N LYS A 480 5.30 13.09 -15.16
CA LYS A 480 4.89 12.26 -16.28
C LYS A 480 5.34 10.82 -16.09
N VAL A 481 4.42 9.87 -16.21
CA VAL A 481 4.70 8.43 -16.12
C VAL A 481 4.26 7.72 -17.40
N ALA A 482 5.19 6.95 -17.98
CA ALA A 482 4.92 6.14 -19.16
C ALA A 482 4.67 4.69 -18.75
N ILE A 483 3.57 4.11 -19.22
CA ILE A 483 3.25 2.70 -19.05
C ILE A 483 3.29 2.07 -20.43
N ILE A 484 4.08 1.02 -20.61
CA ILE A 484 4.32 0.38 -21.90
C ILE A 484 3.60 -0.97 -21.92
N GLY A 485 2.49 -1.04 -22.66
CA GLY A 485 1.55 -2.17 -22.71
C GLY A 485 0.26 -1.88 -21.95
N ALA A 486 -0.89 -2.01 -22.63
CA ALA A 486 -2.23 -1.84 -22.06
C ALA A 486 -2.87 -3.17 -21.64
N GLY A 487 -2.07 -4.15 -21.20
CA GLY A 487 -2.59 -5.37 -20.56
C GLY A 487 -3.04 -5.13 -19.10
N PRO A 488 -3.56 -6.16 -18.40
CA PRO A 488 -4.04 -6.02 -17.02
C PRO A 488 -3.03 -5.39 -16.04
N ALA A 489 -1.73 -5.70 -16.19
CA ALA A 489 -0.69 -5.09 -15.36
C ALA A 489 -0.52 -3.58 -15.62
N GLY A 490 -0.45 -3.17 -16.89
CA GLY A 490 -0.29 -1.77 -17.27
C GLY A 490 -1.52 -0.93 -16.91
N ILE A 491 -2.72 -1.45 -17.22
CA ILE A 491 -4.00 -0.85 -16.84
C ILE A 491 -4.10 -0.70 -15.33
N SER A 492 -3.74 -1.74 -14.56
CA SER A 492 -3.76 -1.64 -13.10
C SER A 492 -2.77 -0.61 -12.56
N CYS A 493 -1.56 -0.54 -13.11
CA CYS A 493 -0.59 0.49 -12.71
C CYS A 493 -1.14 1.91 -12.98
N ALA A 494 -1.71 2.13 -14.17
CA ALA A 494 -2.29 3.41 -14.56
C ALA A 494 -3.43 3.83 -13.63
N TYR A 495 -4.33 2.89 -13.32
CA TYR A 495 -5.46 3.10 -12.42
C TYR A 495 -5.00 3.60 -11.04
N TYR A 496 -4.02 2.94 -10.43
CA TYR A 496 -3.55 3.29 -9.09
C TYR A 496 -2.72 4.57 -9.05
N LEU A 497 -2.06 4.94 -10.14
CA LEU A 497 -1.43 6.26 -10.26
C LEU A 497 -2.49 7.37 -10.41
N ALA A 498 -3.51 7.14 -11.23
CA ALA A 498 -4.61 8.10 -11.39
C ALA A 498 -5.42 8.30 -10.09
N GLU A 499 -5.71 7.22 -9.35
CA GLU A 499 -6.35 7.25 -8.03
C GLU A 499 -5.52 8.02 -7.00
N LYS A 500 -4.19 7.91 -7.07
CA LYS A 500 -3.26 8.67 -6.23
C LYS A 500 -3.14 10.16 -6.61
N GLY A 501 -3.73 10.55 -7.73
CA GLY A 501 -3.76 11.94 -8.17
C GLY A 501 -2.70 12.32 -9.21
N TYR A 502 -2.12 11.38 -9.96
CA TYR A 502 -1.28 11.73 -11.10
C TYR A 502 -2.12 12.24 -12.28
N THR A 503 -1.75 13.38 -12.86
CA THR A 503 -2.46 14.01 -14.00
C THR A 503 -1.88 13.62 -15.36
N ASN A 504 -0.62 13.18 -15.39
CA ASN A 504 0.11 12.87 -16.63
C ASN A 504 0.54 11.40 -16.71
N VAL A 505 -0.44 10.49 -16.73
CA VAL A 505 -0.21 9.06 -16.95
C VAL A 505 -0.58 8.69 -18.37
N THR A 506 0.39 8.21 -19.15
CA THR A 506 0.16 7.78 -20.54
C THR A 506 0.51 6.31 -20.71
N VAL A 507 -0.45 5.53 -21.20
CA VAL A 507 -0.29 4.13 -21.58
C VAL A 507 -0.02 4.07 -23.09
N PHE A 508 1.10 3.47 -23.48
CA PHE A 508 1.46 3.21 -24.87
C PHE A 508 1.14 1.75 -25.21
N GLU A 509 0.31 1.54 -26.22
CA GLU A 509 -0.15 0.22 -26.65
C GLU A 509 0.17 0.02 -28.13
N LYS A 510 0.83 -1.10 -28.45
CA LYS A 510 1.23 -1.41 -29.83
C LYS A 510 0.04 -1.79 -30.70
N ASN A 511 -0.96 -2.45 -30.13
CA ASN A 511 -2.11 -2.94 -30.87
C ASN A 511 -3.17 -1.84 -31.04
N LYS A 512 -4.21 -2.14 -31.83
CA LYS A 512 -5.30 -1.21 -32.15
C LYS A 512 -6.18 -0.88 -30.94
N GLU A 513 -6.47 -1.88 -30.10
CA GLU A 513 -7.34 -1.76 -28.93
C GLU A 513 -6.55 -2.05 -27.65
N PRO A 514 -6.83 -1.33 -26.55
CA PRO A 514 -6.22 -1.63 -25.26
C PRO A 514 -6.85 -2.87 -24.62
N GLY A 515 -6.12 -3.51 -23.70
CA GLY A 515 -6.54 -4.71 -22.98
C GLY A 515 -5.52 -5.85 -23.02
N GLY A 516 -4.54 -5.80 -23.93
CA GLY A 516 -3.51 -6.84 -24.04
C GLY A 516 -4.10 -8.23 -24.23
N MET A 517 -3.54 -9.25 -23.54
CA MET A 517 -3.97 -10.65 -23.73
C MET A 517 -5.44 -10.91 -23.35
N VAL A 518 -6.11 -10.08 -22.56
CA VAL A 518 -7.55 -10.29 -22.31
C VAL A 518 -8.42 -9.90 -23.51
N VAL A 519 -7.89 -9.07 -24.42
CA VAL A 519 -8.51 -8.76 -25.71
C VAL A 519 -7.97 -9.69 -26.79
N TYR A 520 -6.66 -9.88 -26.88
CA TYR A 520 -6.04 -10.60 -28.00
C TYR A 520 -5.81 -12.10 -27.78
N GLY A 521 -6.01 -12.59 -26.55
CA GLY A 521 -5.76 -13.99 -26.18
C GLY A 521 -6.97 -14.74 -25.60
N ILE A 522 -8.11 -14.07 -25.43
CA ILE A 522 -9.32 -14.68 -24.87
C ILE A 522 -10.45 -14.53 -25.89
N PRO A 523 -11.02 -15.62 -26.44
CA PRO A 523 -12.08 -15.52 -27.46
C PRO A 523 -13.37 -14.84 -26.97
N SER A 524 -14.11 -14.22 -27.90
CA SER A 524 -15.40 -13.53 -27.61
C SER A 524 -16.47 -14.44 -26.98
N PHE A 525 -16.42 -15.76 -27.25
CA PHE A 525 -17.37 -16.72 -26.67
C PHE A 525 -17.06 -17.07 -25.20
N VAL A 526 -15.81 -16.82 -24.75
CA VAL A 526 -15.42 -16.88 -23.33
C VAL A 526 -15.78 -15.56 -22.65
N MET A 527 -15.37 -14.44 -23.24
CA MET A 527 -15.61 -13.10 -22.71
C MET A 527 -15.78 -12.08 -23.85
N GLU A 528 -16.92 -11.40 -23.85
CA GLU A 528 -17.23 -10.37 -24.84
C GLU A 528 -16.31 -9.13 -24.68
N LYS A 529 -15.87 -8.55 -25.79
CA LYS A 529 -14.89 -7.44 -25.80
C LYS A 529 -15.41 -6.13 -25.21
N ASN A 530 -16.73 -5.93 -25.23
CA ASN A 530 -17.38 -4.77 -24.61
C ASN A 530 -17.17 -4.74 -23.08
N ILE A 531 -16.98 -5.90 -22.44
CA ILE A 531 -16.67 -5.98 -21.00
C ILE A 531 -15.32 -5.31 -20.72
N VAL A 532 -14.30 -5.63 -21.53
CA VAL A 532 -12.97 -5.01 -21.43
C VAL A 532 -13.06 -3.50 -21.68
N GLN A 533 -13.78 -3.11 -22.73
CA GLN A 533 -13.95 -1.70 -23.09
C GLN A 533 -14.57 -0.88 -21.96
N ALA A 534 -15.57 -1.43 -21.27
CA ALA A 534 -16.24 -0.76 -20.16
C ALA A 534 -15.30 -0.45 -18.99
N GLU A 535 -14.38 -1.36 -18.67
CA GLU A 535 -13.39 -1.15 -17.60
C GLU A 535 -12.27 -0.19 -18.03
N ILE A 536 -11.87 -0.20 -19.31
CA ILE A 536 -10.94 0.78 -19.87
C ILE A 536 -11.52 2.20 -19.81
N ASP A 537 -12.81 2.36 -20.04
CA ASP A 537 -13.46 3.67 -19.98
C ASP A 537 -13.44 4.26 -18.56
N VAL A 538 -13.37 3.44 -17.51
CA VAL A 538 -13.13 3.92 -16.13
C VAL A 538 -11.78 4.66 -16.08
N LEU A 539 -10.72 4.09 -16.66
CA LEU A 539 -9.40 4.72 -16.68
C LEU A 539 -9.42 6.05 -17.44
N ARG A 540 -10.11 6.09 -18.58
CA ARG A 540 -10.28 7.34 -19.35
C ARG A 540 -11.02 8.39 -18.53
N ALA A 541 -12.08 8.01 -17.81
CA ALA A 541 -12.81 8.91 -16.92
C ALA A 541 -11.96 9.43 -15.75
N MET A 542 -10.96 8.65 -15.31
CA MET A 542 -9.99 9.09 -14.29
C MET A 542 -8.92 10.05 -14.84
N GLY A 543 -8.83 10.20 -16.16
CA GLY A 543 -7.88 11.09 -16.85
C GLY A 543 -6.64 10.39 -17.41
N VAL A 544 -6.61 9.05 -17.46
CA VAL A 544 -5.48 8.30 -18.07
C VAL A 544 -5.53 8.44 -19.59
N GLU A 545 -4.40 8.82 -20.18
CA GLU A 545 -4.23 8.85 -21.63
C GLU A 545 -3.81 7.46 -22.14
N ILE A 546 -4.45 6.96 -23.19
CA ILE A 546 -4.11 5.67 -23.80
C ILE A 546 -3.86 5.89 -25.29
N LYS A 547 -2.62 5.62 -25.73
CA LYS A 547 -2.17 5.75 -27.12
C LYS A 547 -2.00 4.37 -27.74
N CYS A 548 -3.01 3.95 -28.48
CA CYS A 548 -2.97 2.72 -29.28
C CYS A 548 -2.20 2.90 -30.60
N GLY A 549 -1.74 1.81 -31.18
CA GLY A 549 -0.95 1.80 -32.41
C GLY A 549 0.45 2.41 -32.27
N VAL A 550 0.98 2.50 -31.05
CA VAL A 550 2.32 3.05 -30.77
C VAL A 550 3.20 1.97 -30.14
N GLU A 551 4.20 1.51 -30.88
CA GLU A 551 5.18 0.52 -30.43
C GLU A 551 6.44 1.20 -29.90
N VAL A 552 6.63 1.15 -28.57
CA VAL A 552 7.85 1.68 -27.94
C VAL A 552 9.03 0.77 -28.26
N GLY A 553 10.11 1.35 -28.78
CA GLY A 553 11.26 0.67 -29.39
C GLY A 553 11.28 0.78 -30.92
N LYS A 554 10.15 1.15 -31.55
CA LYS A 554 10.04 1.29 -33.01
C LYS A 554 9.55 2.69 -33.42
N ASP A 555 8.38 3.10 -32.92
CA ASP A 555 7.78 4.39 -33.24
C ASP A 555 8.30 5.51 -32.33
N ILE A 556 8.65 5.14 -31.09
CA ILE A 556 9.25 6.03 -30.08
C ILE A 556 10.14 5.23 -29.14
N THR A 557 11.24 5.80 -28.66
CA THR A 557 12.17 5.13 -27.73
C THR A 557 12.00 5.63 -26.29
N ILE A 558 12.47 4.85 -25.31
CA ILE A 558 12.52 5.29 -23.91
C ILE A 558 13.35 6.58 -23.76
N ALA A 559 14.46 6.71 -24.51
CA ALA A 559 15.27 7.93 -24.51
C ALA A 559 14.48 9.17 -24.96
N GLN A 560 13.73 9.06 -26.07
CA GLN A 560 12.87 10.15 -26.55
C GLN A 560 11.75 10.48 -25.56
N LEU A 561 11.20 9.49 -24.86
CA LEU A 561 10.22 9.76 -23.79
C LEU A 561 10.87 10.49 -22.61
N ARG A 562 12.10 10.13 -22.20
CA ARG A 562 12.82 10.91 -21.17
C ARG A 562 13.00 12.37 -21.59
N GLU A 563 13.35 12.63 -22.85
CA GLU A 563 13.45 13.98 -23.42
C GLU A 563 12.11 14.75 -23.38
N GLN A 564 10.98 14.05 -23.51
CA GLN A 564 9.62 14.61 -23.35
C GLN A 564 9.21 14.86 -21.88
N GLY A 565 10.08 14.53 -20.93
CA GLY A 565 9.93 14.78 -19.49
C GLY A 565 9.35 13.61 -18.69
N TYR A 566 9.19 12.43 -19.27
CA TYR A 566 8.78 11.23 -18.53
C TYR A 566 9.83 10.87 -17.48
N LYS A 567 9.35 10.61 -16.24
CA LYS A 567 10.19 10.38 -15.05
C LYS A 567 10.33 8.92 -14.68
N ALA A 568 9.36 8.09 -15.07
CA ALA A 568 9.37 6.66 -14.80
C ALA A 568 8.65 5.88 -15.90
N PHE A 569 9.05 4.61 -16.05
CA PHE A 569 8.59 3.68 -17.06
C PHE A 569 8.13 2.38 -16.40
N TYR A 570 6.87 2.00 -16.60
CA TYR A 570 6.37 0.67 -16.23
C TYR A 570 6.23 -0.19 -17.48
N VAL A 571 7.11 -1.18 -17.62
CA VAL A 571 7.12 -2.11 -18.76
C VAL A 571 6.24 -3.31 -18.45
N ALA A 572 5.09 -3.37 -19.12
CA ALA A 572 4.03 -4.34 -18.92
C ALA A 572 3.56 -4.96 -20.26
N VAL A 573 4.51 -5.21 -21.17
CA VAL A 573 4.24 -5.72 -22.53
C VAL A 573 3.76 -7.18 -22.59
N GLY A 574 3.87 -7.91 -21.48
CA GLY A 574 3.40 -9.29 -21.36
C GLY A 574 4.29 -10.31 -22.08
N CYS A 575 3.70 -11.47 -22.39
CA CYS A 575 4.27 -12.51 -23.26
C CYS A 575 3.40 -12.65 -24.50
N GLN A 576 3.67 -11.81 -25.50
CA GLN A 576 2.83 -11.58 -26.68
C GLN A 576 3.09 -12.54 -27.84
N GLY A 577 4.24 -13.21 -27.88
CA GLY A 577 4.60 -14.13 -28.96
C GLY A 577 4.14 -15.56 -28.65
N GLY A 578 3.96 -16.38 -29.68
CA GLY A 578 3.72 -17.82 -29.54
C GLY A 578 5.01 -18.63 -29.61
N ARG A 579 5.14 -19.69 -28.80
CA ARG A 579 6.25 -20.65 -28.92
C ARG A 579 5.94 -21.72 -29.96
N LYS A 580 6.98 -22.12 -30.69
CA LYS A 580 6.99 -23.30 -31.55
C LYS A 580 7.71 -24.48 -30.87
N THR A 581 7.65 -25.65 -31.49
CA THR A 581 8.13 -26.92 -30.89
C THR A 581 9.54 -27.32 -31.34
N GLY A 582 10.09 -26.69 -32.38
CA GLY A 582 11.39 -27.01 -32.97
C GLY A 582 11.41 -28.25 -33.84
N VAL A 583 10.24 -28.76 -34.28
CA VAL A 583 10.15 -29.99 -35.09
C VAL A 583 10.24 -29.67 -36.59
N ALA A 584 10.68 -30.64 -37.39
CA ALA A 584 10.73 -30.48 -38.85
C ALA A 584 9.34 -30.14 -39.41
N GLY A 585 9.29 -29.20 -40.36
CA GLY A 585 8.05 -28.77 -41.03
C GLY A 585 7.25 -27.66 -40.33
N GLU A 586 7.74 -27.09 -39.21
CA GLU A 586 7.01 -26.06 -38.44
C GLU A 586 6.89 -24.66 -39.08
N ASP A 587 7.52 -24.46 -40.24
CA ASP A 587 7.39 -23.26 -41.06
C ASP A 587 6.51 -23.48 -42.31
N ALA A 588 5.89 -24.67 -42.44
CA ALA A 588 5.02 -25.00 -43.55
C ALA A 588 3.72 -24.16 -43.56
N LYS A 589 3.16 -23.96 -44.75
CA LYS A 589 1.86 -23.31 -44.90
C LYS A 589 0.77 -24.20 -44.25
N GLY A 590 0.03 -23.62 -43.32
CA GLY A 590 -0.94 -24.33 -42.48
C GLY A 590 -0.48 -24.49 -41.02
N VAL A 591 0.77 -24.12 -40.70
CA VAL A 591 1.26 -24.04 -39.32
C VAL A 591 1.10 -22.62 -38.78
N MET A 592 0.52 -22.49 -37.59
CA MET A 592 0.36 -21.21 -36.86
C MET A 592 0.55 -21.42 -35.36
N THR A 593 0.80 -20.36 -34.62
CA THR A 593 0.70 -20.42 -33.14
C THR A 593 -0.73 -20.15 -32.67
N GLY A 594 -1.07 -20.64 -31.49
CA GLY A 594 -2.38 -20.40 -30.88
C GLY A 594 -2.63 -18.90 -30.66
N VAL A 595 -1.59 -18.16 -30.26
CA VAL A 595 -1.67 -16.71 -30.08
C VAL A 595 -1.98 -16.00 -31.39
N GLU A 596 -1.36 -16.42 -32.51
CA GLU A 596 -1.65 -15.86 -33.84
C GLU A 596 -3.11 -16.08 -34.25
N LEU A 597 -3.64 -17.30 -34.11
CA LEU A 597 -5.04 -17.59 -34.46
C LEU A 597 -6.02 -16.74 -33.63
N LEU A 598 -5.79 -16.65 -32.32
CA LEU A 598 -6.64 -15.87 -31.42
C LEU A 598 -6.60 -14.38 -31.73
N HIS A 599 -5.44 -13.86 -32.12
CA HIS A 599 -5.28 -12.47 -32.55
C HIS A 599 -6.06 -12.23 -33.85
N ILE A 600 -5.88 -13.08 -34.86
CA ILE A 600 -6.58 -12.97 -36.16
C ILE A 600 -8.09 -12.98 -35.97
N THR A 601 -8.60 -13.90 -35.17
CA THR A 601 -10.05 -14.02 -34.92
C THR A 601 -10.61 -12.92 -34.02
N THR A 602 -9.76 -12.24 -33.25
CA THR A 602 -10.14 -11.02 -32.53
C THR A 602 -10.36 -9.86 -33.49
N ASP A 603 -9.52 -9.74 -34.53
CA ASP A 603 -9.65 -8.70 -35.56
C ASP A 603 -10.75 -9.04 -36.60
N ASP A 604 -10.89 -10.32 -36.95
CA ASP A 604 -11.84 -10.82 -37.94
C ASP A 604 -12.40 -12.20 -37.56
N GLU A 605 -13.57 -12.20 -36.92
CA GLU A 605 -14.32 -13.42 -36.58
C GLU A 605 -14.82 -14.20 -37.83
N SER A 606 -14.72 -13.62 -39.04
CA SER A 606 -15.09 -14.31 -40.28
C SER A 606 -13.98 -15.21 -40.83
N TYR A 607 -12.76 -15.14 -40.28
CA TYR A 607 -11.60 -15.93 -40.68
C TYR A 607 -11.92 -17.43 -40.75
N LYS A 608 -11.49 -18.09 -41.84
CA LYS A 608 -11.77 -19.50 -42.11
C LYS A 608 -10.51 -20.36 -42.18
N LEU A 609 -10.56 -21.49 -41.47
CA LEU A 609 -9.62 -22.58 -41.62
C LEU A 609 -10.17 -23.57 -42.65
N THR A 610 -9.30 -24.06 -43.54
CA THR A 610 -9.69 -25.07 -44.55
C THR A 610 -9.16 -26.43 -44.14
N GLY A 611 -10.04 -27.43 -44.09
CA GLY A 611 -9.67 -28.82 -43.75
C GLY A 611 -9.58 -29.09 -42.25
N ASP A 612 -9.02 -30.26 -41.92
CA ASP A 612 -8.89 -30.77 -40.56
C ASP A 612 -7.76 -30.06 -39.81
N THR A 613 -7.92 -29.87 -38.49
CA THR A 613 -6.98 -29.12 -37.66
C THR A 613 -6.47 -29.97 -36.50
N VAL A 614 -5.17 -29.91 -36.26
CA VAL A 614 -4.52 -30.44 -35.06
C VAL A 614 -4.01 -29.30 -34.19
N VAL A 615 -4.43 -29.24 -32.93
CA VAL A 615 -3.97 -28.27 -31.94
C VAL A 615 -3.03 -28.97 -30.97
N ILE A 616 -1.85 -28.41 -30.70
CA ILE A 616 -0.86 -28.99 -29.80
C ILE A 616 -0.82 -28.20 -28.50
N GLY A 617 -1.21 -28.83 -27.39
CA GLY A 617 -1.17 -28.23 -26.04
C GLY A 617 -2.26 -28.76 -25.11
N GLY A 618 -2.02 -28.69 -23.80
CA GLY A 618 -2.93 -29.19 -22.75
C GLY A 618 -3.57 -28.13 -21.84
N GLY A 619 -3.21 -26.84 -21.99
CA GLY A 619 -3.73 -25.76 -21.14
C GLY A 619 -5.01 -25.09 -21.67
N ASN A 620 -5.58 -24.15 -20.90
CA ASN A 620 -6.79 -23.41 -21.29
C ASN A 620 -6.66 -22.71 -22.66
N VAL A 621 -5.47 -22.17 -22.98
CA VAL A 621 -5.22 -21.58 -24.30
C VAL A 621 -5.40 -22.60 -25.43
N ALA A 622 -4.99 -23.86 -25.23
CA ALA A 622 -5.18 -24.90 -26.22
C ALA A 622 -6.67 -25.25 -26.39
N ILE A 623 -7.44 -25.28 -25.29
CA ILE A 623 -8.90 -25.44 -25.34
C ILE A 623 -9.54 -24.31 -26.15
N ASP A 624 -9.21 -23.05 -25.85
CA ASP A 624 -9.74 -21.88 -26.56
C ASP A 624 -9.38 -21.89 -28.05
N VAL A 625 -8.16 -22.30 -28.39
CA VAL A 625 -7.70 -22.43 -29.78
C VAL A 625 -8.46 -23.55 -30.50
N SER A 626 -8.67 -24.69 -29.84
CA SER A 626 -9.44 -25.81 -30.41
C SER A 626 -10.89 -25.41 -30.70
N ARG A 627 -11.52 -24.73 -29.73
CA ARG A 627 -12.89 -24.21 -29.84
C ARG A 627 -13.01 -23.10 -30.88
N THR A 628 -12.00 -22.23 -30.99
CA THR A 628 -11.91 -21.22 -32.04
C THR A 628 -11.77 -21.87 -33.42
N SER A 629 -10.98 -22.94 -33.54
CA SER A 629 -10.76 -23.63 -34.83
C SER A 629 -12.05 -24.21 -35.43
N ILE A 630 -12.94 -24.75 -34.58
CA ILE A 630 -14.27 -25.21 -35.01
C ILE A 630 -15.09 -24.04 -35.56
N ARG A 631 -15.08 -22.89 -34.88
CA ARG A 631 -15.83 -21.68 -35.27
C ARG A 631 -15.28 -21.05 -36.56
N CYS A 632 -13.99 -21.23 -36.82
CA CYS A 632 -13.36 -20.93 -38.11
C CYS A 632 -13.70 -21.94 -39.22
N GLY A 633 -14.57 -22.92 -38.98
CA GLY A 633 -15.05 -23.86 -40.00
C GLY A 633 -14.26 -25.16 -40.12
N SER A 634 -13.33 -25.45 -39.19
CA SER A 634 -12.69 -26.77 -39.16
C SER A 634 -13.62 -27.80 -38.53
N HIS A 635 -14.16 -28.71 -39.35
CA HIS A 635 -15.17 -29.68 -38.91
C HIS A 635 -14.61 -30.81 -38.04
N LYS A 636 -13.29 -31.07 -38.11
CA LYS A 636 -12.60 -32.08 -37.31
C LYS A 636 -11.37 -31.47 -36.67
N VAL A 637 -11.44 -31.31 -35.35
CA VAL A 637 -10.35 -30.76 -34.53
C VAL A 637 -9.85 -31.82 -33.56
N SER A 638 -8.56 -32.13 -33.61
CA SER A 638 -7.90 -32.98 -32.62
C SER A 638 -6.93 -32.15 -31.78
N GLN A 639 -7.11 -32.14 -30.47
CA GLN A 639 -6.19 -31.54 -29.53
C GLN A 639 -5.25 -32.61 -28.98
N VAL A 640 -3.94 -32.40 -29.09
CA VAL A 640 -2.93 -33.37 -28.66
C VAL A 640 -2.04 -32.74 -27.59
N SER A 641 -1.88 -33.42 -26.45
CA SER A 641 -1.11 -32.93 -25.30
C SER A 641 -0.10 -33.95 -24.80
N LEU A 642 0.97 -33.45 -24.17
CA LEU A 642 1.96 -34.28 -23.48
C LEU A 642 1.33 -34.96 -22.26
N GLU A 643 0.44 -34.23 -21.60
CA GLU A 643 -0.33 -34.63 -20.44
C GLU A 643 -1.45 -35.59 -20.83
N THR A 644 -1.70 -36.59 -19.97
CA THR A 644 -2.92 -37.40 -20.01
C THR A 644 -4.08 -36.62 -19.40
N ARG A 645 -5.32 -37.06 -19.67
CA ARG A 645 -6.55 -36.32 -19.29
C ARG A 645 -6.61 -35.94 -17.81
N ASP A 646 -6.06 -36.77 -16.93
CA ASP A 646 -6.03 -36.61 -15.47
C ASP A 646 -5.04 -35.56 -14.96
N ILE A 647 -4.02 -35.21 -15.76
CA ILE A 647 -2.97 -34.25 -15.38
C ILE A 647 -2.88 -33.05 -16.33
N MET A 648 -3.89 -32.84 -17.19
CA MET A 648 -3.92 -31.68 -18.09
C MET A 648 -3.99 -30.36 -17.30
N PRO A 649 -3.26 -29.31 -17.72
CA PRO A 649 -3.33 -28.01 -17.06
C PRO A 649 -4.66 -27.26 -17.22
N ALA A 650 -5.49 -27.61 -18.20
CA ALA A 650 -6.79 -26.98 -18.43
C ALA A 650 -7.81 -27.29 -17.32
N LEU A 651 -8.77 -26.38 -17.11
CA LEU A 651 -9.83 -26.58 -16.12
C LEU A 651 -10.77 -27.72 -16.55
N PRO A 652 -11.23 -28.59 -15.61
CA PRO A 652 -12.14 -29.70 -15.94
C PRO A 652 -13.39 -29.28 -16.72
N GLU A 653 -14.02 -28.18 -16.31
CA GLU A 653 -15.24 -27.63 -16.96
C GLU A 653 -14.98 -27.17 -18.41
N GLU A 654 -13.77 -26.64 -18.69
CA GLU A 654 -13.36 -26.22 -20.04
C GLU A 654 -13.09 -27.44 -20.94
N ILE A 655 -12.49 -28.49 -20.37
CA ILE A 655 -12.25 -29.76 -21.07
C ILE A 655 -13.58 -30.42 -21.46
N GLU A 656 -14.52 -30.52 -20.51
CA GLU A 656 -15.86 -31.05 -20.75
C GLU A 656 -16.62 -30.24 -21.80
N THR A 657 -16.48 -28.90 -21.76
CA THR A 657 -17.07 -28.02 -22.76
C THR A 657 -16.50 -28.29 -24.15
N ALA A 658 -15.18 -28.43 -24.27
CA ALA A 658 -14.51 -28.74 -25.53
C ALA A 658 -14.95 -30.10 -26.11
N GLU A 659 -15.00 -31.14 -25.29
CA GLU A 659 -15.50 -32.47 -25.68
C GLU A 659 -16.96 -32.40 -26.14
N SER A 660 -17.80 -31.61 -25.47
CA SER A 660 -19.21 -31.41 -25.84
C SER A 660 -19.41 -30.68 -27.18
N GLU A 661 -18.39 -29.94 -27.63
CA GLU A 661 -18.32 -29.28 -28.95
C GLU A 661 -17.72 -30.22 -30.02
N GLY A 662 -17.37 -31.46 -29.68
CA GLY A 662 -16.86 -32.48 -30.61
C GLY A 662 -15.34 -32.46 -30.82
N ILE A 663 -14.59 -31.76 -29.95
CA ILE A 663 -13.13 -31.73 -30.00
C ILE A 663 -12.58 -33.07 -29.50
N ASN A 664 -11.74 -33.71 -30.30
CA ASN A 664 -11.10 -34.98 -29.93
C ASN A 664 -9.81 -34.70 -29.15
N ILE A 665 -9.79 -34.98 -27.84
CA ILE A 665 -8.63 -34.73 -26.97
C ILE A 665 -7.82 -36.02 -26.81
N ILE A 666 -6.54 -35.96 -27.19
CA ILE A 666 -5.61 -37.09 -27.20
C ILE A 666 -4.39 -36.76 -26.31
N GLY A 667 -4.35 -37.35 -25.12
CA GLY A 667 -3.26 -37.13 -24.16
C GLY A 667 -2.12 -38.14 -24.25
N GLY A 668 -0.94 -37.76 -23.75
CA GLY A 668 0.23 -38.64 -23.67
C GLY A 668 1.07 -38.71 -24.95
N TRP A 669 1.08 -37.64 -25.76
CA TRP A 669 1.77 -37.61 -27.05
C TRP A 669 2.48 -36.26 -27.27
N GLY A 670 3.71 -36.31 -27.80
CA GLY A 670 4.48 -35.12 -28.19
C GLY A 670 4.75 -35.08 -29.69
N PRO A 671 4.91 -33.89 -30.29
CA PRO A 671 5.17 -33.77 -31.72
C PRO A 671 6.56 -34.34 -32.09
N LYS A 672 6.64 -35.03 -33.23
CA LYS A 672 7.87 -35.59 -33.79
C LYS A 672 8.29 -34.83 -35.06
N GLU A 673 7.39 -34.72 -36.03
CA GLU A 673 7.59 -33.99 -37.29
C GLU A 673 6.25 -33.64 -37.95
N ILE A 674 6.22 -32.57 -38.73
CA ILE A 674 5.06 -32.16 -39.54
C ILE A 674 5.30 -32.60 -40.98
N LEU A 675 4.35 -33.38 -41.51
CA LEU A 675 4.39 -33.88 -42.88
C LEU A 675 3.95 -32.78 -43.84
N THR A 676 4.73 -32.60 -44.91
CA THR A 676 4.48 -31.54 -45.89
C THR A 676 4.52 -32.05 -47.33
N GLU A 677 3.63 -31.54 -48.16
CA GLU A 677 3.64 -31.70 -49.62
C GLU A 677 3.53 -30.30 -50.25
N ASP A 678 4.41 -29.98 -51.22
CA ASP A 678 4.51 -28.64 -51.83
C ASP A 678 4.58 -27.48 -50.82
N GLY A 679 5.25 -27.70 -49.69
CA GLY A 679 5.38 -26.72 -48.60
C GLY A 679 4.11 -26.48 -47.79
N LYS A 680 3.07 -27.31 -47.96
CA LYS A 680 1.81 -27.27 -47.20
C LYS A 680 1.71 -28.47 -46.27
N VAL A 681 1.07 -28.28 -45.12
CA VAL A 681 0.78 -29.37 -44.17
C VAL A 681 -0.14 -30.41 -44.80
N THR A 682 0.21 -31.69 -44.64
CA THR A 682 -0.64 -32.85 -44.98
C THR A 682 -0.92 -33.74 -43.76
N GLY A 683 -0.15 -33.60 -42.68
CA GLY A 683 -0.35 -34.31 -41.43
C GLY A 683 0.74 -34.00 -40.42
N ILE A 684 0.65 -34.61 -39.25
CA ILE A 684 1.66 -34.52 -38.20
C ILE A 684 1.88 -35.89 -37.54
N VAL A 685 3.14 -36.20 -37.27
CA VAL A 685 3.57 -37.40 -36.57
C VAL A 685 3.85 -37.03 -35.11
N PHE A 686 3.30 -37.83 -34.21
CA PHE A 686 3.52 -37.78 -32.77
C PHE A 686 4.31 -38.99 -32.29
N LYS A 687 4.97 -38.84 -31.14
CA LYS A 687 5.68 -39.87 -30.38
C LYS A 687 5.11 -39.97 -28.97
N LYS A 688 5.10 -41.17 -28.40
CA LYS A 688 4.51 -41.42 -27.09
C LYS A 688 5.28 -40.65 -26.00
N CYS A 689 4.57 -39.85 -25.22
CA CYS A 689 5.12 -39.19 -24.03
C CYS A 689 5.03 -40.17 -22.85
N THR A 690 6.16 -40.59 -22.30
CA THR A 690 6.21 -41.54 -21.17
C THR A 690 6.21 -40.84 -19.82
N SER A 691 6.69 -39.59 -19.77
CA SER A 691 6.60 -38.71 -18.61
C SER A 691 6.67 -37.25 -19.04
N VAL A 692 5.92 -36.36 -18.38
CA VAL A 692 5.98 -34.90 -18.62
C VAL A 692 7.03 -34.22 -17.74
N LYS A 693 7.30 -34.81 -16.57
CA LYS A 693 8.17 -34.26 -15.54
C LYS A 693 9.32 -35.22 -15.21
N ASP A 694 10.44 -34.67 -14.74
CA ASP A 694 11.51 -35.46 -14.14
C ASP A 694 11.17 -35.89 -12.69
N ALA A 695 12.09 -36.61 -12.06
CA ALA A 695 11.96 -37.07 -10.67
C ALA A 695 11.86 -35.93 -9.64
N ASP A 696 12.34 -34.73 -9.99
CA ASP A 696 12.26 -33.52 -9.16
C ASP A 696 10.97 -32.73 -9.42
N GLY A 697 10.08 -33.23 -10.29
CA GLY A 697 8.81 -32.60 -10.65
C GLY A 697 8.95 -31.42 -11.61
N ARG A 698 10.13 -31.20 -12.20
CA ARG A 698 10.37 -30.15 -13.19
C ARG A 698 9.90 -30.61 -14.56
N PHE A 699 9.42 -29.68 -15.37
CA PHE A 699 9.01 -29.98 -16.75
C PHE A 699 10.22 -30.48 -17.56
N ASN A 700 10.19 -31.74 -17.96
CA ASN A 700 11.27 -32.41 -18.70
C ASN A 700 10.70 -33.65 -19.41
N PRO A 701 9.95 -33.46 -20.52
CA PRO A 701 9.21 -34.55 -21.12
C PRO A 701 10.12 -35.63 -21.70
N GLN A 702 9.78 -36.89 -21.44
CA GLN A 702 10.46 -38.10 -21.92
C GLN A 702 9.58 -38.80 -22.95
N TYR A 703 10.21 -39.39 -23.97
CA TYR A 703 9.50 -39.95 -25.11
C TYR A 703 9.94 -41.38 -25.43
N ASP A 704 9.02 -42.20 -25.93
CA ASP A 704 9.34 -43.41 -26.68
C ASP A 704 9.27 -43.09 -28.18
N GLU A 705 10.43 -43.10 -28.83
CA GLU A 705 10.56 -42.78 -30.26
C GLU A 705 10.04 -43.88 -31.19
N ASN A 706 9.81 -45.09 -30.67
CA ASN A 706 9.35 -46.25 -31.45
C ASN A 706 7.81 -46.31 -31.54
N GLU A 707 7.11 -45.74 -30.56
CA GLU A 707 5.65 -45.67 -30.55
C GLU A 707 5.20 -44.33 -31.14
N THR A 708 4.74 -44.35 -32.39
CA THR A 708 4.33 -43.16 -33.13
C THR A 708 2.87 -43.22 -33.59
N MET A 709 2.22 -42.05 -33.64
CA MET A 709 0.87 -41.86 -34.18
C MET A 709 0.90 -40.78 -35.25
N THR A 710 0.26 -41.01 -36.40
CA THR A 710 0.13 -40.00 -37.45
C THR A 710 -1.32 -39.52 -37.52
N ILE A 711 -1.52 -38.20 -37.56
CA ILE A 711 -2.82 -37.58 -37.77
C ILE A 711 -2.76 -36.78 -39.07
N GLU A 712 -3.59 -37.13 -40.05
CA GLU A 712 -3.78 -36.35 -41.28
C GLU A 712 -4.52 -35.05 -40.95
N CYS A 713 -4.00 -33.93 -41.44
CA CYS A 713 -4.59 -32.61 -41.21
C CYS A 713 -4.08 -31.59 -42.23
N SER A 714 -4.81 -30.49 -42.39
CA SER A 714 -4.42 -29.36 -43.23
C SER A 714 -3.87 -28.19 -42.42
N ASN A 715 -4.11 -28.17 -41.10
CA ASN A 715 -3.67 -27.11 -40.20
C ASN A 715 -3.05 -27.71 -38.92
N VAL A 716 -1.93 -27.15 -38.48
CA VAL A 716 -1.30 -27.45 -37.18
C VAL A 716 -1.19 -26.16 -36.39
N ILE A 717 -1.79 -26.11 -35.21
CA ILE A 717 -1.81 -24.92 -34.36
C ILE A 717 -1.06 -25.20 -33.06
N MET A 718 0.03 -24.48 -32.84
CA MET A 718 0.93 -24.68 -31.70
C MET A 718 0.52 -23.80 -30.50
N SER A 719 0.02 -24.44 -29.45
CA SER A 719 -0.39 -23.81 -28.19
C SER A 719 0.49 -24.28 -27.02
N VAL A 720 1.80 -24.29 -27.24
CA VAL A 720 2.82 -24.86 -26.33
C VAL A 720 3.53 -23.83 -25.44
N GLY A 721 3.00 -22.59 -25.40
CA GLY A 721 3.47 -21.53 -24.52
C GLY A 721 3.62 -20.19 -25.22
N GLN A 722 3.94 -19.16 -24.44
CA GLN A 722 4.11 -17.79 -24.90
C GLN A 722 5.56 -17.32 -24.74
N ALA A 723 5.95 -16.32 -25.50
CA ALA A 723 7.28 -15.73 -25.50
C ALA A 723 7.21 -14.20 -25.40
N ILE A 724 8.27 -13.62 -24.87
CA ILE A 724 8.46 -12.17 -24.82
C ILE A 724 9.12 -11.72 -26.11
N GLU A 725 8.58 -10.71 -26.76
CA GLU A 725 9.17 -10.08 -27.95
C GLU A 725 9.61 -8.65 -27.60
N TRP A 726 10.89 -8.46 -27.30
CA TRP A 726 11.40 -7.15 -26.86
C TRP A 726 11.53 -6.12 -27.98
N GLY A 727 11.77 -6.56 -29.22
CA GLY A 727 12.24 -5.66 -30.27
C GLY A 727 13.42 -4.82 -29.78
N SER A 728 13.37 -3.51 -30.05
CA SER A 728 14.33 -2.51 -29.57
C SER A 728 13.85 -1.73 -28.33
N LEU A 729 12.83 -2.20 -27.61
CA LEU A 729 12.18 -1.46 -26.50
C LEU A 729 13.16 -1.03 -25.39
N LEU A 730 14.08 -1.93 -25.02
CA LEU A 730 15.07 -1.73 -23.94
C LEU A 730 16.47 -1.40 -24.45
N GLU A 731 16.62 -1.12 -25.74
CA GLU A 731 17.92 -0.79 -26.34
C GLU A 731 18.51 0.47 -25.69
N GLY A 732 19.78 0.39 -25.27
CA GLY A 732 20.47 1.49 -24.58
C GLY A 732 20.10 1.67 -23.09
N THR A 733 19.33 0.77 -22.49
CA THR A 733 19.03 0.77 -21.05
C THR A 733 19.96 -0.17 -20.27
N LYS A 734 20.01 -0.03 -18.94
CA LYS A 734 20.74 -0.95 -18.05
C LYS A 734 19.93 -2.17 -17.60
N VAL A 735 18.79 -2.46 -18.23
CA VAL A 735 17.97 -3.62 -17.83
C VAL A 735 18.73 -4.90 -18.13
N GLU A 736 18.92 -5.71 -17.10
CA GLU A 736 19.56 -7.02 -17.21
C GLU A 736 18.52 -8.12 -17.43
N PHE A 737 18.94 -9.22 -18.06
CA PHE A 737 18.08 -10.39 -18.31
C PHE A 737 18.65 -11.65 -17.67
N TRP A 738 17.76 -12.57 -17.30
CA TRP A 738 18.10 -13.87 -16.75
C TRP A 738 17.26 -14.98 -17.41
N HIS A 739 17.77 -16.21 -17.42
CA HIS A 739 17.07 -17.41 -17.93
C HIS A 739 16.45 -17.21 -19.33
N GLY A 740 17.27 -16.73 -20.28
CA GLY A 740 16.82 -16.33 -21.60
C GLY A 740 16.60 -14.83 -21.66
N ASN A 741 15.35 -14.39 -21.84
CA ASN A 741 14.99 -12.99 -22.06
C ASN A 741 14.02 -12.43 -21.01
N TYR A 742 13.97 -12.98 -19.79
CA TYR A 742 13.19 -12.40 -18.69
C TYR A 742 13.99 -11.29 -18.00
N PRO A 743 13.38 -10.14 -17.65
CA PRO A 743 14.09 -9.03 -17.01
C PRO A 743 14.38 -9.34 -15.54
N VAL A 744 15.50 -8.84 -15.03
CA VAL A 744 15.86 -8.86 -13.60
C VAL A 744 15.28 -7.63 -12.92
N ALA A 745 14.54 -7.83 -11.84
CA ALA A 745 14.00 -6.77 -11.00
C ALA A 745 13.88 -7.21 -9.54
N ASP A 746 13.85 -6.24 -8.63
CA ASP A 746 13.60 -6.50 -7.22
C ASP A 746 12.16 -6.98 -6.99
N LYS A 747 11.99 -8.00 -6.13
CA LYS A 747 10.69 -8.68 -5.95
C LYS A 747 9.65 -7.84 -5.21
N VAL A 748 10.06 -6.81 -4.48
CA VAL A 748 9.17 -5.94 -3.71
C VAL A 748 8.87 -4.67 -4.48
N THR A 749 9.89 -4.05 -5.04
CA THR A 749 9.81 -2.75 -5.70
C THR A 749 9.56 -2.85 -7.19
N TYR A 750 9.81 -4.00 -7.83
CA TYR A 750 9.72 -4.20 -9.28
C TYR A 750 10.69 -3.32 -10.08
N GLN A 751 11.65 -2.68 -9.41
CA GLN A 751 12.68 -1.84 -10.02
C GLN A 751 13.76 -2.71 -10.66
N THR A 752 14.16 -2.35 -11.87
CA THR A 752 15.28 -2.99 -12.58
C THR A 752 16.62 -2.37 -12.18
N ALA A 753 17.72 -2.81 -12.80
CA ALA A 753 19.02 -2.15 -12.66
C ALA A 753 19.06 -0.73 -13.27
N GLU A 754 18.08 -0.35 -14.11
CA GLU A 754 17.84 1.04 -14.48
C GLU A 754 16.80 1.66 -13.54
N PRO A 755 17.15 2.68 -12.73
CA PRO A 755 16.29 3.13 -11.62
C PRO A 755 14.91 3.65 -12.03
N ASP A 756 14.76 4.22 -13.23
CA ASP A 756 13.48 4.72 -13.73
C ASP A 756 12.64 3.66 -14.47
N ILE A 757 13.13 2.43 -14.62
CA ILE A 757 12.43 1.34 -15.30
C ILE A 757 11.99 0.29 -14.29
N PHE A 758 10.68 0.04 -14.28
CA PHE A 758 9.99 -0.98 -13.51
C PHE A 758 9.35 -1.99 -14.47
N VAL A 759 9.31 -3.26 -14.11
CA VAL A 759 8.75 -4.34 -14.96
C VAL A 759 7.67 -5.10 -14.20
N GLY A 760 6.58 -5.52 -14.83
CA GLY A 760 5.58 -6.33 -14.14
C GLY A 760 4.51 -6.95 -15.04
N GLY A 761 3.72 -7.87 -14.47
CA GLY A 761 2.87 -8.78 -15.25
C GLY A 761 3.68 -9.93 -15.87
N ASP A 762 3.15 -10.53 -16.93
CA ASP A 762 3.71 -11.78 -17.49
C ASP A 762 5.15 -11.62 -18.00
N VAL A 763 5.55 -10.41 -18.41
CA VAL A 763 6.93 -10.13 -18.84
C VAL A 763 7.93 -10.35 -17.70
N TYR A 764 7.51 -10.19 -16.44
CA TYR A 764 8.34 -10.39 -15.26
C TYR A 764 8.15 -11.77 -14.64
N THR A 765 6.91 -12.25 -14.52
CA THR A 765 6.61 -13.50 -13.79
C THR A 765 6.54 -14.75 -14.66
N GLY A 766 6.59 -14.59 -15.99
CA GLY A 766 6.03 -15.57 -16.93
C GLY A 766 4.50 -15.52 -16.97
N PRO A 767 3.89 -16.17 -17.97
CA PRO A 767 2.43 -16.19 -18.15
C PRO A 767 1.70 -16.68 -16.89
N LYS A 768 0.84 -15.83 -16.33
CA LYS A 768 -0.04 -16.14 -15.19
C LYS A 768 -1.48 -15.68 -15.48
N PHE A 769 -2.33 -15.63 -14.45
CA PHE A 769 -3.70 -15.16 -14.59
C PHE A 769 -3.78 -13.64 -14.46
N ALA A 770 -4.84 -13.05 -15.03
CA ALA A 770 -5.05 -11.59 -15.01
C ALA A 770 -4.98 -10.98 -13.60
N ILE A 771 -5.47 -11.71 -12.58
CA ILE A 771 -5.42 -11.26 -11.18
C ILE A 771 -3.99 -11.15 -10.62
N ASP A 772 -3.06 -11.98 -11.08
CA ASP A 772 -1.64 -11.89 -10.71
C ASP A 772 -1.02 -10.63 -11.35
N ALA A 773 -1.35 -10.34 -12.61
CA ALA A 773 -0.90 -9.14 -13.33
C ALA A 773 -1.45 -7.84 -12.71
N ILE A 774 -2.72 -7.86 -12.27
CA ILE A 774 -3.35 -6.75 -11.55
C ILE A 774 -2.64 -6.48 -10.22
N ALA A 775 -2.34 -7.53 -9.45
CA ALA A 775 -1.59 -7.37 -8.20
C ALA A 775 -0.19 -6.77 -8.45
N ALA A 776 0.51 -7.20 -9.51
CA ALA A 776 1.79 -6.62 -9.90
C ALA A 776 1.67 -5.15 -10.33
N GLY A 777 0.65 -4.78 -11.11
CA GLY A 777 0.38 -3.40 -11.51
C GLY A 777 0.22 -2.45 -10.32
N LYS A 778 -0.52 -2.88 -9.28
CA LYS A 778 -0.64 -2.14 -8.02
C LYS A 778 0.72 -1.92 -7.35
N GLN A 779 1.56 -2.95 -7.27
CA GLN A 779 2.89 -2.83 -6.68
C GLN A 779 3.81 -1.91 -7.49
N GLY A 780 3.75 -1.99 -8.83
CA GLY A 780 4.45 -1.07 -9.73
C GLY A 780 4.05 0.39 -9.49
N ALA A 781 2.75 0.68 -9.36
CA ALA A 781 2.27 2.04 -9.08
C ALA A 781 2.77 2.59 -7.73
N ILE A 782 2.80 1.76 -6.67
CA ILE A 782 3.35 2.15 -5.36
C ILE A 782 4.84 2.50 -5.48
N SER A 783 5.61 1.70 -6.21
CA SER A 783 7.04 1.92 -6.39
C SER A 783 7.32 3.15 -7.25
N ILE A 784 6.60 3.34 -8.34
CA ILE A 784 6.73 4.52 -9.20
C ILE A 784 6.41 5.79 -8.42
N HIS A 785 5.32 5.79 -7.65
CA HIS A 785 4.99 6.93 -6.80
C HIS A 785 6.14 7.27 -5.84
N ARG A 786 6.72 6.26 -5.19
CA ARG A 786 7.86 6.46 -4.29
C ARG A 786 9.14 6.86 -5.01
N TYR A 787 9.34 6.43 -6.25
CA TYR A 787 10.53 6.74 -7.03
C TYR A 787 10.53 8.17 -7.57
N VAL A 788 9.42 8.60 -8.18
CA VAL A 788 9.35 9.93 -8.81
C VAL A 788 9.30 11.07 -7.80
N GLN A 789 8.97 10.76 -6.54
CA GLN A 789 8.99 11.71 -5.44
C GLN A 789 10.40 11.73 -4.80
N PRO A 790 11.15 12.86 -4.89
CA PRO A 790 12.54 12.92 -4.46
C PRO A 790 12.76 12.49 -3.00
N HIS A 791 13.92 11.87 -2.74
CA HIS A 791 14.37 11.45 -1.41
C HIS A 791 13.42 10.52 -0.66
N SER A 792 12.60 9.75 -1.38
CA SER A 792 11.65 8.81 -0.80
C SER A 792 12.17 7.39 -0.87
N SER A 793 11.92 6.64 0.20
CA SER A 793 12.28 5.22 0.25
C SER A 793 11.26 4.36 -0.49
N LEU A 794 11.76 3.43 -1.31
CA LEU A 794 10.90 2.46 -2.00
C LEU A 794 10.32 1.37 -1.07
N THR A 795 10.94 1.16 0.10
CA THR A 795 10.71 -0.02 0.96
C THR A 795 10.24 0.32 2.37
N ILE A 796 10.74 1.39 2.98
CA ILE A 796 10.42 1.73 4.37
C ILE A 796 8.92 2.06 4.51
N GLY A 797 8.25 1.43 5.46
CA GLY A 797 6.83 1.64 5.76
C GLY A 797 5.91 1.23 4.61
N ARG A 798 6.38 0.35 3.72
CA ARG A 798 5.58 -0.26 2.66
C ARG A 798 4.74 -1.39 3.26
N ASP A 799 3.48 -1.49 2.83
CA ASP A 799 2.63 -2.63 3.20
C ASP A 799 3.23 -3.92 2.60
N PRO A 800 3.59 -4.92 3.43
CA PRO A 800 4.16 -6.17 2.96
C PRO A 800 3.11 -7.11 2.32
N ASN A 801 1.81 -6.80 2.41
CA ASN A 801 0.71 -7.72 2.12
C ASN A 801 0.89 -9.06 2.83
N TYR A 802 1.17 -9.02 4.13
CA TYR A 802 1.37 -10.23 4.93
C TYR A 802 0.03 -10.86 5.29
N TYR A 803 -0.34 -11.88 4.54
CA TYR A 803 -1.57 -12.66 4.73
C TYR A 803 -1.26 -14.12 5.01
N VAL A 804 -1.81 -14.61 6.12
CA VAL A 804 -1.68 -16.00 6.56
C VAL A 804 -3.06 -16.65 6.46
N GLU A 805 -3.13 -17.84 5.88
CA GLU A 805 -4.37 -18.63 5.80
C GLU A 805 -4.65 -19.25 7.16
N LEU A 806 -5.91 -19.20 7.62
CA LEU A 806 -6.29 -19.91 8.84
C LEU A 806 -6.08 -21.41 8.71
N ASP A 807 -5.82 -22.09 9.83
CA ASP A 807 -5.64 -23.53 9.86
C ASP A 807 -6.97 -24.26 9.59
N LYS A 808 -7.12 -24.85 8.41
CA LYS A 808 -8.31 -25.62 8.02
C LYS A 808 -8.36 -27.00 8.71
N ASP A 809 -7.28 -27.39 9.39
CA ASP A 809 -7.24 -28.55 10.27
C ASP A 809 -7.47 -28.18 11.75
N ASP A 810 -7.80 -26.94 12.09
CA ASP A 810 -8.14 -26.54 13.47
C ASP A 810 -9.30 -25.52 13.53
N TYR A 811 -10.47 -25.91 13.03
CA TYR A 811 -11.70 -25.14 13.21
C TYR A 811 -12.94 -26.00 13.48
N SER A 812 -13.98 -25.37 14.03
CA SER A 812 -15.32 -25.93 14.21
C SER A 812 -16.40 -24.94 13.77
N VAL A 813 -17.50 -25.46 13.21
CA VAL A 813 -18.70 -24.71 12.81
C VAL A 813 -19.92 -25.40 13.40
N GLU A 814 -20.60 -24.77 14.37
CA GLU A 814 -21.78 -25.37 15.00
C GLU A 814 -23.02 -25.34 14.12
N LYS A 815 -23.23 -24.24 13.38
CA LYS A 815 -24.41 -24.01 12.53
C LYS A 815 -24.01 -23.27 11.27
N TYR A 816 -24.54 -23.70 10.14
CA TYR A 816 -24.35 -23.07 8.84
C TYR A 816 -25.56 -23.29 7.93
N ASP A 817 -25.65 -22.52 6.85
CA ASP A 817 -26.71 -22.61 5.85
C ASP A 817 -26.51 -23.81 4.91
N ASN A 818 -27.50 -24.70 4.78
CA ASN A 818 -27.43 -25.93 3.97
C ASN A 818 -27.93 -25.78 2.52
N THR A 819 -28.13 -24.55 2.04
CA THR A 819 -28.51 -24.28 0.65
C THR A 819 -27.38 -24.75 -0.28
N GLY A 820 -27.75 -25.45 -1.35
CA GLY A 820 -26.80 -25.90 -2.38
C GLY A 820 -26.16 -24.72 -3.13
N ARG A 821 -24.97 -24.94 -3.70
CA ARG A 821 -24.26 -23.94 -4.49
C ARG A 821 -25.11 -23.49 -5.68
N GLN A 822 -25.26 -22.17 -5.84
CA GLN A 822 -25.97 -21.60 -6.98
C GLN A 822 -25.11 -21.68 -8.25
N ARG A 823 -25.75 -21.86 -9.41
CA ARG A 823 -25.10 -21.92 -10.72
C ARG A 823 -25.82 -21.00 -11.71
N PRO A 824 -25.10 -20.21 -12.53
CA PRO A 824 -25.75 -19.31 -13.47
C PRO A 824 -26.45 -20.11 -14.57
N ALA A 825 -27.60 -19.61 -15.03
CA ALA A 825 -28.22 -20.15 -16.24
C ALA A 825 -27.41 -19.73 -17.47
N LYS A 826 -27.46 -20.52 -18.54
CA LYS A 826 -26.93 -20.10 -19.86
C LYS A 826 -27.92 -19.16 -20.56
N LYS A 827 -27.40 -18.21 -21.34
CA LYS A 827 -28.22 -17.35 -22.21
C LYS A 827 -28.90 -18.21 -23.28
N SER A 828 -30.22 -18.05 -23.45
CA SER A 828 -30.97 -18.75 -24.49
C SER A 828 -30.73 -18.14 -25.88
N GLY A 829 -30.77 -18.95 -26.94
CA GLY A 829 -30.73 -18.46 -28.32
C GLY A 829 -29.33 -18.11 -28.85
N VAL A 830 -28.27 -18.41 -28.10
CA VAL A 830 -26.89 -18.32 -28.58
C VAL A 830 -26.54 -19.63 -29.28
N ASP A 831 -26.16 -19.55 -30.55
CA ASP A 831 -25.67 -20.71 -31.30
C ASP A 831 -24.32 -21.17 -30.70
N LYS A 832 -24.20 -22.48 -30.45
CA LYS A 832 -22.99 -23.12 -29.91
C LYS A 832 -21.76 -22.82 -30.77
N LEU A 833 -21.93 -22.70 -32.09
CA LEU A 833 -20.84 -22.42 -33.03
C LEU A 833 -20.62 -20.92 -33.27
N SER A 834 -21.32 -20.05 -32.55
CA SER A 834 -21.07 -18.61 -32.64
C SER A 834 -19.87 -18.17 -31.80
N PHE A 835 -19.33 -17.01 -32.13
CA PHE A 835 -18.36 -16.28 -31.29
C PHE A 835 -19.02 -15.49 -30.15
N ARG A 836 -20.33 -15.64 -29.93
CA ARG A 836 -21.04 -14.98 -28.85
C ARG A 836 -21.06 -15.88 -27.61
N SER A 837 -20.92 -15.28 -26.42
CA SER A 837 -20.89 -16.03 -25.17
C SER A 837 -22.30 -16.42 -24.72
N ASP A 838 -22.51 -17.69 -24.40
CA ASP A 838 -23.72 -18.21 -23.76
C ASP A 838 -23.66 -18.11 -22.22
N ALA A 839 -22.56 -17.59 -21.66
CA ALA A 839 -22.39 -17.47 -20.22
C ALA A 839 -23.39 -16.47 -19.64
N GLY A 840 -24.24 -16.93 -18.71
CA GLY A 840 -25.08 -16.05 -17.93
C GLY A 840 -24.37 -15.42 -16.74
N VAL A 841 -25.17 -14.71 -15.96
CA VAL A 841 -24.81 -14.08 -14.70
C VAL A 841 -25.88 -14.47 -13.69
N PHE A 842 -25.54 -14.52 -12.40
CA PHE A 842 -26.53 -14.74 -11.36
C PHE A 842 -27.68 -13.73 -11.42
N THR A 843 -28.85 -14.17 -10.98
CA THR A 843 -29.93 -13.26 -10.60
C THR A 843 -29.68 -12.71 -9.18
N GLU A 844 -30.34 -11.62 -8.82
CA GLU A 844 -30.29 -11.08 -7.45
C GLU A 844 -30.69 -12.14 -6.40
N GLU A 845 -31.68 -12.98 -6.70
CA GLU A 845 -32.12 -14.05 -5.80
C GLU A 845 -31.02 -15.10 -5.59
N GLN A 846 -30.30 -15.47 -6.66
CA GLN A 846 -29.16 -16.37 -6.57
C GLN A 846 -28.02 -15.75 -5.75
N VAL A 847 -27.73 -14.46 -5.92
CA VAL A 847 -26.73 -13.75 -5.11
C VAL A 847 -27.09 -13.80 -3.62
N LYS A 848 -28.35 -13.53 -3.26
CA LYS A 848 -28.80 -13.60 -1.86
C LYS A 848 -28.66 -15.00 -1.27
N LYS A 849 -29.06 -16.03 -2.01
CA LYS A 849 -28.91 -17.43 -1.60
C LYS A 849 -27.44 -17.84 -1.45
N GLU A 850 -26.60 -17.48 -2.42
CA GLU A 850 -25.20 -17.88 -2.43
C GLU A 850 -24.38 -17.18 -1.34
N THR A 851 -24.60 -15.87 -1.14
CA THR A 851 -23.87 -15.10 -0.12
C THR A 851 -24.21 -15.53 1.31
N ALA A 852 -25.43 -16.04 1.55
CA ALA A 852 -25.85 -16.59 2.85
C ALA A 852 -25.07 -17.85 3.28
N ARG A 853 -24.45 -18.56 2.32
CA ARG A 853 -23.65 -19.77 2.59
C ARG A 853 -22.28 -19.47 3.24
N CYS A 854 -21.82 -18.22 3.21
CA CYS A 854 -20.50 -17.83 3.70
C CYS A 854 -20.35 -18.04 5.21
N LEU A 855 -19.27 -18.72 5.63
CA LEU A 855 -19.02 -19.06 7.04
C LEU A 855 -18.48 -17.91 7.91
N GLY A 856 -18.05 -16.80 7.33
CA GLY A 856 -17.49 -15.69 8.12
C GLY A 856 -16.18 -16.04 8.82
N CYS A 857 -15.25 -16.69 8.11
CA CYS A 857 -13.97 -17.22 8.58
C CYS A 857 -13.07 -16.28 9.42
N GLY A 858 -13.02 -14.98 9.12
CA GLY A 858 -12.11 -14.03 9.77
C GLY A 858 -12.82 -12.91 10.53
N ALA A 859 -12.09 -12.31 11.48
CA ALA A 859 -12.43 -11.04 12.10
C ALA A 859 -11.16 -10.20 12.29
N THR A 860 -11.32 -8.88 12.37
CA THR A 860 -10.24 -8.02 12.86
C THR A 860 -10.10 -8.20 14.37
N ILE A 861 -8.87 -8.24 14.86
CA ILE A 861 -8.53 -8.21 16.27
C ILE A 861 -7.90 -6.87 16.62
N VAL A 862 -8.03 -6.45 17.88
CA VAL A 862 -7.40 -5.23 18.39
C VAL A 862 -6.53 -5.58 19.59
N ASP A 863 -5.26 -5.21 19.51
CA ASP A 863 -4.39 -5.10 20.67
C ASP A 863 -4.66 -3.77 21.38
N GLU A 864 -5.50 -3.84 22.40
CA GLU A 864 -5.84 -2.72 23.27
C GLU A 864 -4.63 -2.12 23.99
N ASN A 865 -3.47 -2.78 24.09
CA ASN A 865 -2.27 -2.21 24.70
C ASN A 865 -1.42 -1.42 23.70
N GLN A 866 -1.54 -1.69 22.41
CA GLN A 866 -0.85 -0.98 21.34
C GLN A 866 -1.68 0.17 20.76
N CYS A 867 -3.01 0.12 20.91
CA CYS A 867 -3.93 1.11 20.36
C CYS A 867 -3.68 2.52 20.92
N VAL A 868 -3.50 3.51 20.03
CA VAL A 868 -3.32 4.93 20.43
C VAL A 868 -4.61 5.73 20.45
N GLY A 869 -5.76 5.11 20.10
CA GLY A 869 -7.07 5.75 20.22
C GLY A 869 -7.36 6.85 19.18
N CYS A 870 -6.82 6.73 17.96
CA CYS A 870 -7.00 7.75 16.91
C CYS A 870 -8.35 7.68 16.18
N GLY A 871 -9.01 6.52 16.15
CA GLY A 871 -10.29 6.35 15.45
C GLY A 871 -10.23 6.26 13.92
N ILE A 872 -9.06 6.37 13.28
CA ILE A 872 -8.93 6.18 11.82
C ILE A 872 -9.49 4.83 11.35
N CYS A 873 -9.38 3.79 12.17
CA CYS A 873 -9.95 2.48 11.86
C CYS A 873 -11.49 2.48 11.74
N THR A 874 -12.19 3.36 12.45
CA THR A 874 -13.65 3.45 12.40
C THR A 874 -14.12 4.15 11.13
N THR A 875 -13.37 5.15 10.65
CA THR A 875 -13.70 5.86 9.39
C THR A 875 -13.60 4.97 8.15
N LYS A 876 -12.94 3.81 8.25
CA LYS A 876 -12.79 2.83 7.16
C LYS A 876 -13.71 1.62 7.30
N CYS A 877 -14.52 1.55 8.35
CA CYS A 877 -15.42 0.44 8.61
C CYS A 877 -16.84 0.72 8.08
N GLU A 878 -17.22 -0.01 7.03
CA GLU A 878 -18.56 0.09 6.40
C GLU A 878 -19.60 -0.88 7.01
N PHE A 879 -19.22 -1.58 8.07
CA PHE A 879 -19.96 -2.72 8.63
C PHE A 879 -20.39 -2.50 10.07
N ASP A 880 -20.17 -1.30 10.63
CA ASP A 880 -20.49 -0.98 12.02
C ASP A 880 -19.85 -2.00 13.00
N ALA A 881 -18.62 -2.40 12.69
CA ALA A 881 -17.93 -3.49 13.36
C ALA A 881 -16.84 -3.01 14.32
N ILE A 882 -16.47 -1.73 14.30
CA ILE A 882 -15.43 -1.18 15.16
C ILE A 882 -15.79 0.21 15.64
N HIS A 883 -15.62 0.43 16.94
CA HIS A 883 -16.01 1.65 17.65
C HIS A 883 -14.93 2.07 18.62
N LEU A 884 -14.89 3.36 18.97
CA LEU A 884 -14.06 3.84 20.06
C LEU A 884 -14.84 3.85 21.38
N GLN A 885 -14.18 3.41 22.46
CA GLN A 885 -14.69 3.52 23.84
C GLN A 885 -13.70 4.31 24.69
N ARG A 886 -14.20 5.15 25.59
CA ARG A 886 -13.39 6.05 26.44
C ARG A 886 -12.85 5.33 27.68
N ASP A 887 -12.10 4.25 27.46
CA ASP A 887 -11.67 3.32 28.51
C ASP A 887 -10.61 3.89 29.45
N LEU A 888 -9.87 4.91 29.00
CA LEU A 888 -8.67 5.41 29.67
C LEU A 888 -8.77 6.93 29.92
N PRO A 889 -9.78 7.40 30.67
CA PRO A 889 -10.06 8.82 30.88
C PRO A 889 -8.87 9.62 31.44
N GLU A 890 -7.98 8.97 32.19
CA GLU A 890 -6.75 9.58 32.71
C GLU A 890 -5.75 9.98 31.62
N CYS A 891 -5.86 9.43 30.40
CA CYS A 891 -5.00 9.82 29.30
C CYS A 891 -5.25 11.26 28.82
N SER A 892 -6.40 11.85 29.17
CA SER A 892 -6.73 13.23 28.82
C SER A 892 -6.11 14.27 29.76
N THR A 893 -5.41 13.84 30.81
CA THR A 893 -4.73 14.74 31.75
C THR A 893 -3.42 15.27 31.15
N MET A 894 -3.41 16.53 30.72
CA MET A 894 -2.23 17.18 30.14
C MET A 894 -1.47 17.99 31.20
N ARG A 895 -0.14 18.00 31.15
CA ARG A 895 0.71 18.65 32.17
C ARG A 895 1.75 19.52 31.49
N ARG A 896 2.17 20.58 32.18
CA ARG A 896 3.27 21.44 31.71
C ARG A 896 4.59 20.68 31.73
N SER A 897 5.40 20.83 30.67
CA SER A 897 6.72 20.17 30.54
C SER A 897 7.67 20.55 31.67
N GLU A 898 7.56 21.76 32.21
CA GLU A 898 8.33 22.24 33.37
C GLU A 898 8.07 21.38 34.62
N ASP A 899 6.90 20.73 34.70
CA ASP A 899 6.48 19.89 35.82
C ASP A 899 6.64 18.39 35.55
N LYS A 900 7.12 17.98 34.36
CA LYS A 900 7.14 16.56 33.91
C LYS A 900 7.75 15.59 34.92
N LEU A 901 8.89 15.95 35.51
CA LEU A 901 9.60 15.09 36.47
C LEU A 901 8.84 14.90 37.80
N LYS A 902 7.95 15.84 38.18
CA LYS A 902 7.10 15.72 39.38
C LYS A 902 6.13 14.54 39.26
N TYR A 903 5.79 14.14 38.03
CA TYR A 903 4.83 13.06 37.76
C TYR A 903 5.51 11.78 37.27
N ILE A 904 6.54 11.90 36.43
CA ILE A 904 7.26 10.74 35.87
C ILE A 904 8.02 9.97 36.94
N LEU A 905 8.78 10.64 37.81
CA LEU A 905 9.62 9.95 38.79
C LEU A 905 8.78 9.15 39.82
N PRO A 906 7.72 9.71 40.44
CA PRO A 906 6.88 8.93 41.35
C PRO A 906 6.14 7.79 40.64
N TYR A 907 5.69 7.99 39.40
CA TYR A 907 5.04 6.93 38.63
C TYR A 907 6.03 5.80 38.32
N GLY A 908 7.23 6.12 37.84
CA GLY A 908 8.30 5.15 37.60
C GLY A 908 8.67 4.35 38.85
N ALA A 909 8.81 5.01 40.01
CA ALA A 909 9.04 4.35 41.28
C ALA A 909 7.90 3.40 41.66
N LYS A 910 6.64 3.84 41.50
CA LYS A 910 5.44 3.01 41.72
C LYS A 910 5.44 1.77 40.83
N GLN A 911 5.81 1.91 39.55
CA GLN A 911 5.90 0.77 38.63
C GLN A 911 7.00 -0.21 39.00
N ALA A 912 8.20 0.29 39.34
CA ALA A 912 9.30 -0.55 39.78
C ALA A 912 8.94 -1.38 41.02
N ILE A 913 8.25 -0.76 41.99
CA ILE A 913 7.72 -1.45 43.18
C ILE A 913 6.69 -2.51 42.75
N LYS A 914 5.70 -2.13 41.93
CA LYS A 914 4.66 -3.05 41.44
C LYS A 914 5.26 -4.29 40.77
N ILE A 915 6.24 -4.12 39.88
CA ILE A 915 6.92 -5.21 39.18
C ILE A 915 7.66 -6.11 40.17
N LYS A 916 8.39 -5.53 41.13
CA LYS A 916 9.17 -6.28 42.13
C LYS A 916 8.29 -7.15 43.04
N PHE A 917 7.09 -6.68 43.39
CA PHE A 917 6.16 -7.37 44.28
C PHE A 917 5.04 -8.13 43.57
N LYS A 918 5.01 -8.14 42.23
CA LYS A 918 4.10 -8.98 41.45
C LYS A 918 4.48 -10.43 41.72
N LYS A 919 3.67 -11.16 42.51
CA LYS A 919 3.82 -12.62 42.68
C LYS A 919 3.90 -13.22 41.28
N LYS A 920 4.91 -14.06 41.01
CA LYS A 920 4.93 -14.91 39.82
C LYS A 920 3.60 -15.67 39.83
N LYS A 921 2.68 -15.28 38.94
CA LYS A 921 1.55 -16.12 38.60
C LYS A 921 2.15 -17.09 37.58
N ASP A 922 2.35 -18.32 38.05
CA ASP A 922 2.75 -19.45 37.21
C ASP A 922 1.71 -19.71 36.11
#